data_AF-A0A8R7QUS4-F1
#
_entry.id   AF-A0A8R7QUS4-F1
#
_cell.length_a   1.000
_cell.length_b   1.000
_cell.length_c   1.000
_cell.angle_alpha   90.00
_cell.angle_beta   90.00
_cell.angle_gamma   90.00
#
_symmetry.space_group_name_H-M   'P 1'
#
loop_
_entity.id
_entity.type
_entity.pdbx_description
1 polymer ?
#
loop_
_entity_poly.entity_id
_entity_poly.type
_entity_poly.pdbx_seq_one_letter_code
_entity_poly.pdbx_strand_id
1 'polypeptide(L)'
;MMESMPYTQSLLAGCRAVGYHAKAAPPTVTMPRLKAMVSGAIGGFLDVALNFNTQAFLDDNLLDQLHTIGYKLVMLGDETWIKLFPTLFYRQDGVSSFYVKDTVEVDFNVSRHLESELAAKDWDALILHYLGLDHVGHIGGRQSNLMTPKLKEMDDVIRRIHAAVKSSQDSSHRTLLVVVSDHGMTEVGNHGGSSYEETDSLALFIGHSVESSYCSPYEQKEALQVDLAPTLALLFGIPIPKNNIGVLLPELFNSLTDDQKLRTLELNSWQILRLLEEQRPAFCSEDCVDSKDDFGVDMLPGSIEEKLCRLLSKAFASHRSSLLHRDSDFRSVEAAGLFGTAVDSYSGFLRHASEWLSHRATDKPLYLLVSAISLMIISCFSLAGIISCIFKGKSQIKAEHHSELDLDKHWHLDEVFILMGILIYVASLGSSSFVEEEQYIWHFLTSTLYLIFLMKTVQSMLKETNSTVVHRSEANMFRRNSSSYLASYKLTPGQQDGCKLYTVLIVLVAGRILRAWYQGGINWVHFPDISKILTQSDSSIVKSLQSISVLAVVVLYSVSLMLLRTRRILIIGLWLSHLSCGLLVMLHIWKSQVDTSTPINHSTTSIAQIFYVIASISVTCTFLLSPWIFPTHSKEAEPTSSSGSNPEKAHGLNHSVFLTGVTYTMFWCLLQLLLQQPINAIPVLLILLQIISSVIYFSLEKSLHRQWVQVVAMQFLGMTGHFGLGNTNSLASIDVAGAFIGISSYSTVLSGVLMFIITYGSPLLLYLGMVVHMSVKDSTDISTPQKWSSILNRMIALPCLLPLLINSIALTSYTIVLLLMRNHLFVWSVFSPKYLYVCAATVCTYAGVLIIAMTGAYTCAVFSFRTRNYRDKSVDQIDG
;
A
#
# COMPACT_ATOMS: atom_id res chain seq x y z
N MET A 1 18.97 -15.47 -20.13
CA MET A 1 19.36 -15.60 -18.71
C MET A 1 20.27 -16.79 -18.45
N MET A 2 20.04 -18.01 -19.00
CA MET A 2 20.99 -19.12 -18.80
C MET A 2 22.42 -18.78 -19.27
N GLU A 3 22.59 -18.00 -20.33
CA GLU A 3 23.93 -17.55 -20.78
C GLU A 3 24.58 -16.46 -19.90
N SER A 4 23.90 -15.99 -18.84
CA SER A 4 24.33 -14.86 -18.03
C SER A 4 25.15 -15.24 -16.79
N MET A 5 25.11 -16.52 -16.36
CA MET A 5 25.89 -17.04 -15.20
C MET A 5 26.62 -18.36 -15.54
N PRO A 6 27.53 -18.36 -16.52
CA PRO A 6 28.17 -19.59 -17.01
C PRO A 6 29.04 -20.29 -15.96
N TYR A 7 29.70 -19.55 -15.06
CA TYR A 7 30.56 -20.17 -14.04
C TYR A 7 29.75 -20.94 -13.01
N THR A 8 28.69 -20.31 -12.49
CA THR A 8 27.77 -20.92 -11.53
C THR A 8 27.13 -22.18 -12.10
N GLN A 9 26.70 -22.15 -13.37
CA GLN A 9 26.18 -23.34 -14.05
C GLN A 9 27.22 -24.45 -14.21
N SER A 10 28.48 -24.09 -14.46
CA SER A 10 29.55 -25.09 -14.54
C SER A 10 29.79 -25.83 -13.22
N LEU A 11 29.55 -25.16 -12.08
CA LEU A 11 29.65 -25.79 -10.76
C LEU A 11 28.49 -26.76 -10.51
N LEU A 12 27.26 -26.37 -10.85
CA LEU A 12 26.07 -27.22 -10.76
C LEU A 12 26.19 -28.45 -11.67
N ALA A 13 26.55 -28.25 -12.93
CA ALA A 13 26.76 -29.33 -13.89
C ALA A 13 27.94 -30.25 -13.52
N GLY A 14 28.93 -29.72 -12.80
CA GLY A 14 30.10 -30.45 -12.33
C GLY A 14 29.94 -31.11 -10.95
N CYS A 15 28.74 -31.12 -10.37
CA CYS A 15 28.45 -31.66 -9.03
C CYS A 15 29.31 -31.07 -7.90
N ARG A 16 29.73 -29.81 -8.04
CA ARG A 16 30.49 -29.05 -7.02
C ARG A 16 29.63 -28.01 -6.29
N ALA A 17 28.36 -27.93 -6.68
CA ALA A 17 27.38 -27.07 -6.07
C ALA A 17 26.03 -27.79 -6.04
N VAL A 18 25.18 -27.42 -5.09
CA VAL A 18 23.79 -27.83 -5.02
C VAL A 18 22.91 -26.60 -4.92
N GLY A 19 21.89 -26.52 -5.77
CA GLY A 19 20.94 -25.41 -5.84
C GLY A 19 19.53 -25.87 -5.46
N TYR A 20 18.82 -25.02 -4.74
CA TYR A 20 17.43 -25.17 -4.34
C TYR A 20 16.63 -23.96 -4.80
N HIS A 21 15.39 -24.22 -5.23
CA HIS A 21 14.29 -23.28 -5.24
C HIS A 21 13.82 -23.07 -3.79
N ALA A 22 14.39 -22.06 -3.12
CA ALA A 22 14.08 -21.73 -1.74
C ALA A 22 12.81 -20.89 -1.70
N LYS A 23 11.67 -21.51 -1.39
CA LYS A 23 10.38 -20.83 -1.35
C LYS A 23 10.34 -19.85 -0.18
N ALA A 24 10.26 -18.57 -0.51
CA ALA A 24 10.10 -17.47 0.43
C ALA A 24 8.62 -17.31 0.80
N ALA A 25 8.31 -17.28 2.10
CA ALA A 25 6.94 -17.05 2.55
C ALA A 25 6.51 -15.58 2.30
N PRO A 26 5.27 -15.31 1.87
CA PRO A 26 4.75 -13.95 1.83
C PRO A 26 4.69 -13.33 3.25
N PRO A 27 4.92 -12.02 3.40
CA PRO A 27 5.28 -11.05 2.38
C PRO A 27 6.75 -11.14 1.96
N THR A 28 6.99 -11.12 0.65
CA THR A 28 8.31 -11.21 0.00
C THR A 28 9.05 -9.87 0.01
N VAL A 29 9.27 -9.32 1.19
CA VAL A 29 9.99 -8.05 1.41
C VAL A 29 11.30 -8.34 2.14
N THR A 30 12.40 -7.69 1.75
CA THR A 30 13.76 -7.96 2.23
C THR A 30 13.87 -8.17 3.74
N MET A 31 13.43 -7.22 4.56
CA MET A 31 13.65 -7.32 6.02
C MET A 31 12.96 -8.55 6.67
N PRO A 32 11.65 -8.81 6.46
CA PRO A 32 11.03 -10.06 6.91
C PRO A 32 11.76 -11.32 6.44
N ARG A 33 12.25 -11.33 5.20
CA ARG A 33 12.91 -12.51 4.61
C ARG A 33 14.31 -12.73 5.20
N LEU A 34 15.09 -11.66 5.44
CA LEU A 34 16.36 -11.73 6.17
C LEU A 34 16.16 -12.32 7.58
N LYS A 35 15.15 -11.83 8.32
CA LYS A 35 14.80 -12.37 9.65
C LYS A 35 14.44 -13.86 9.58
N ALA A 36 13.66 -14.26 8.57
CA ALA A 36 13.25 -15.65 8.40
C ALA A 36 14.45 -16.58 8.10
N MET A 37 15.40 -16.13 7.27
CA MET A 37 16.60 -16.92 6.94
C MET A 37 17.51 -17.16 8.14
N VAL A 38 17.67 -16.18 9.03
CA VAL A 38 18.59 -16.31 10.18
C VAL A 38 17.94 -16.95 11.41
N SER A 39 16.63 -16.83 11.58
CA SER A 39 15.91 -17.38 12.76
C SER A 39 15.20 -18.70 12.47
N GLY A 40 14.94 -19.00 11.20
CA GLY A 40 14.09 -20.13 10.81
C GLY A 40 12.61 -19.95 11.22
N ALA A 41 12.20 -18.74 11.59
CA ALA A 41 10.82 -18.42 11.95
C ALA A 41 10.10 -17.70 10.81
N ILE A 42 8.79 -17.92 10.66
CA ILE A 42 7.97 -17.17 9.71
C ILE A 42 7.44 -15.91 10.39
N GLY A 43 7.88 -14.74 9.93
CA GLY A 43 7.35 -13.45 10.38
C GLY A 43 5.91 -13.23 9.91
N GLY A 44 5.10 -12.55 10.73
CA GLY A 44 3.72 -12.20 10.42
C GLY A 44 3.59 -10.95 9.55
N PHE A 45 2.44 -10.75 8.90
CA PHE A 45 2.18 -9.57 8.07
C PHE A 45 2.25 -8.23 8.85
N LEU A 46 1.99 -8.27 10.16
CA LEU A 46 2.15 -7.12 11.05
C LEU A 46 3.62 -6.70 11.21
N ASP A 47 4.55 -7.64 11.03
CA ASP A 47 5.98 -7.36 11.09
C ASP A 47 6.36 -6.41 9.95
N VAL A 48 5.76 -6.49 8.76
CA VAL A 48 6.00 -5.50 7.69
C VAL A 48 5.60 -4.09 8.12
N ALA A 49 4.43 -3.93 8.74
CA ALA A 49 3.94 -2.63 9.19
C ALA A 49 4.79 -2.04 10.32
N LEU A 50 5.29 -2.87 11.23
CA LEU A 50 6.14 -2.47 12.35
C LEU A 50 7.62 -2.29 11.94
N ASN A 51 8.06 -2.97 10.87
CA ASN A 51 9.44 -2.94 10.35
C ASN A 51 9.73 -1.80 9.36
N PHE A 52 8.74 -0.97 9.00
CA PHE A 52 9.02 0.29 8.28
C PHE A 52 9.95 1.23 9.05
N ASN A 53 10.11 1.01 10.36
CA ASN A 53 11.16 1.58 11.18
C ASN A 53 12.12 0.43 11.54
N THR A 54 13.30 0.36 10.89
CA THR A 54 14.33 -0.68 11.13
C THR A 54 14.72 -0.71 12.62
N GLN A 55 14.03 -1.53 13.40
CA GLN A 55 14.36 -1.79 14.80
C GLN A 55 15.24 -3.02 14.88
N ALA A 56 16.12 -3.03 15.89
CA ALA A 56 16.97 -4.18 16.20
C ALA A 56 16.11 -5.45 16.32
N PHE A 57 16.56 -6.52 15.68
CA PHE A 57 15.96 -7.84 15.83
C PHE A 57 16.52 -8.48 17.09
N LEU A 58 15.64 -8.69 18.06
CA LEU A 58 16.00 -9.15 19.40
C LEU A 58 15.73 -10.64 19.64
N ASP A 59 15.09 -11.30 18.66
CA ASP A 59 14.82 -12.73 18.77
C ASP A 59 16.08 -13.53 18.45
N ASP A 60 16.18 -14.69 19.10
CA ASP A 60 17.28 -15.63 18.90
C ASP A 60 17.44 -16.04 17.43
N ASN A 61 18.67 -16.01 16.94
CA ASN A 61 19.00 -16.23 15.53
C ASN A 61 20.43 -16.77 15.35
N LEU A 62 20.72 -17.25 14.14
CA LEU A 62 21.98 -17.88 13.78
C LEU A 62 23.20 -16.98 14.05
N LEU A 63 23.10 -15.67 13.82
CA LEU A 63 24.23 -14.75 14.01
C LEU A 63 24.53 -14.55 15.49
N ASP A 64 23.51 -14.42 16.33
CA ASP A 64 23.67 -14.36 17.79
C ASP A 64 24.31 -15.64 18.34
N GLN A 65 23.91 -16.80 17.83
CA GLN A 65 24.49 -18.09 18.22
C GLN A 65 25.99 -18.17 17.84
N LEU A 66 26.36 -17.73 16.64
CA LEU A 66 27.77 -17.66 16.22
C LEU A 66 28.57 -16.66 17.09
N HIS A 67 28.03 -15.46 17.31
CA HIS A 67 28.69 -14.45 18.13
C HIS A 67 28.88 -14.92 19.59
N THR A 68 27.89 -15.62 20.15
CA THR A 68 27.92 -16.14 21.53
C THR A 68 29.05 -17.15 21.77
N ILE A 69 29.41 -17.95 20.76
CA ILE A 69 30.54 -18.89 20.84
C ILE A 69 31.90 -18.22 20.53
N GLY A 70 31.91 -16.91 20.30
CA GLY A 70 33.11 -16.11 20.08
C GLY A 70 33.57 -16.00 18.62
N TYR A 71 32.72 -16.38 17.65
CA TYR A 71 33.06 -16.26 16.24
C TYR A 71 33.07 -14.81 15.79
N LYS A 72 34.06 -14.46 14.97
CA LYS A 72 34.20 -13.11 14.42
C LYS A 72 33.42 -12.97 13.11
N LEU A 73 32.37 -12.16 13.15
CA LEU A 73 31.47 -11.91 12.03
C LEU A 73 31.89 -10.63 11.28
N VAL A 74 31.98 -10.69 9.96
CA VAL A 74 32.23 -9.54 9.09
C VAL A 74 31.02 -9.32 8.19
N MET A 75 30.54 -8.08 8.08
CA MET A 75 29.40 -7.72 7.25
C MET A 75 29.72 -6.57 6.29
N LEU A 76 29.54 -6.81 5.00
CA LEU A 76 29.73 -5.83 3.93
C LEU A 76 28.48 -5.78 3.08
N GLY A 77 27.92 -4.59 2.90
CA GLY A 77 26.65 -4.43 2.20
C GLY A 77 25.91 -3.22 2.70
N ASP A 78 24.60 -3.36 2.83
CA ASP A 78 23.77 -2.24 3.24
C ASP A 78 23.53 -2.15 4.76
N GLU A 79 23.16 -0.96 5.21
CA GLU A 79 22.93 -0.69 6.64
C GLU A 79 21.75 -1.48 7.25
N THR A 80 20.91 -2.17 6.47
CA THR A 80 19.81 -3.00 6.99
C THR A 80 20.32 -4.06 7.95
N TRP A 81 21.42 -4.77 7.62
CA TRP A 81 21.98 -5.79 8.51
C TRP A 81 22.53 -5.19 9.80
N ILE A 82 23.22 -4.05 9.72
CA ILE A 82 23.79 -3.36 10.89
C ILE A 82 22.67 -2.88 11.83
N LYS A 83 21.56 -2.40 11.27
CA LYS A 83 20.38 -1.97 12.05
C LYS A 83 19.62 -3.15 12.66
N LEU A 84 19.51 -4.26 11.93
CA LEU A 84 18.86 -5.48 12.42
C LEU A 84 19.68 -6.16 13.52
N PHE A 85 21.00 -6.23 13.36
CA PHE A 85 21.91 -6.95 14.25
C PHE A 85 22.96 -6.01 14.83
N PRO A 86 22.53 -5.03 15.65
CA PRO A 86 23.48 -4.08 16.22
C PRO A 86 24.49 -4.85 17.08
N THR A 87 25.76 -4.44 17.03
CA THR A 87 26.88 -4.95 17.85
C THR A 87 27.45 -6.33 17.52
N LEU A 88 26.88 -7.10 16.57
CA LEU A 88 27.37 -8.45 16.27
C LEU A 88 28.63 -8.49 15.37
N PHE A 89 28.86 -7.45 14.57
CA PHE A 89 29.92 -7.48 13.56
C PHE A 89 31.25 -6.94 14.10
N TYR A 90 32.29 -7.77 14.01
CA TYR A 90 33.68 -7.44 14.33
C TYR A 90 34.25 -6.39 13.37
N ARG A 91 33.94 -6.52 12.08
CA ARG A 91 34.20 -5.52 11.04
C ARG A 91 32.95 -5.35 10.19
N GLN A 92 32.64 -4.10 9.86
CA GLN A 92 31.48 -3.79 9.03
C GLN A 92 31.72 -2.58 8.15
N ASP A 93 31.15 -2.61 6.94
CA ASP A 93 31.01 -1.43 6.08
C ASP A 93 29.61 -1.45 5.47
N GLY A 94 28.74 -0.59 6.01
CA GLY A 94 27.34 -0.49 5.64
C GLY A 94 27.10 0.75 4.80
N VAL A 95 26.51 0.57 3.62
CA VAL A 95 26.08 1.67 2.75
C VAL A 95 24.56 1.82 2.75
N SER A 96 24.07 2.99 2.35
CA SER A 96 22.64 3.24 2.28
C SER A 96 22.01 2.41 1.15
N SER A 97 21.19 1.41 1.49
CA SER A 97 20.38 0.62 0.56
C SER A 97 19.33 1.42 -0.20
N PHE A 98 18.98 2.60 0.31
CA PHE A 98 17.71 3.26 -0.05
C PHE A 98 17.70 3.99 -1.40
N TYR A 99 18.84 4.10 -2.09
CA TYR A 99 18.88 4.71 -3.42
C TYR A 99 18.64 3.64 -4.49
N VAL A 100 17.38 3.26 -4.70
CA VAL A 100 16.96 2.23 -5.69
C VAL A 100 17.43 2.54 -7.12
N LYS A 101 17.78 3.80 -7.42
CA LYS A 101 18.34 4.20 -8.72
C LYS A 101 19.84 3.94 -8.87
N ASP A 102 20.55 3.70 -7.77
CA ASP A 102 21.95 3.30 -7.81
C ASP A 102 22.07 1.79 -8.03
N THR A 103 22.67 1.39 -9.14
CA THR A 103 22.85 -0.02 -9.54
C THR A 103 24.31 -0.43 -9.61
N VAL A 104 25.22 0.46 -9.18
CA VAL A 104 26.67 0.30 -9.36
C VAL A 104 27.43 0.58 -8.08
N GLU A 105 27.19 1.71 -7.40
CA GLU A 105 27.97 2.06 -6.21
C GLU A 105 27.61 1.13 -5.03
N VAL A 106 26.34 0.75 -4.87
CA VAL A 106 25.90 -0.26 -3.88
C VAL A 106 26.69 -1.57 -3.98
N ASP A 107 26.87 -2.12 -5.18
CA ASP A 107 27.58 -3.39 -5.38
C ASP A 107 29.11 -3.20 -5.32
N PHE A 108 29.61 -2.07 -5.85
CA PHE A 108 31.03 -1.72 -5.77
C PHE A 108 31.51 -1.60 -4.32
N ASN A 109 30.67 -1.05 -3.43
CA ASN A 109 31.00 -0.90 -2.01
C ASN A 109 31.21 -2.23 -1.29
N VAL A 110 30.57 -3.30 -1.76
CA VAL A 110 30.84 -4.66 -1.28
C VAL A 110 32.10 -5.20 -1.96
N SER A 111 32.13 -5.17 -3.28
CA SER A 111 33.19 -5.78 -4.10
C SER A 111 34.58 -5.20 -3.85
N ARG A 112 34.71 -3.92 -3.47
CA ARG A 112 36.01 -3.29 -3.18
C ARG A 112 36.76 -3.89 -1.97
N HIS A 113 36.06 -4.59 -1.09
CA HIS A 113 36.65 -5.25 0.08
C HIS A 113 36.99 -6.73 -0.18
N LEU A 114 36.51 -7.31 -1.28
CA LEU A 114 36.53 -8.74 -1.49
C LEU A 114 37.96 -9.32 -1.46
N GLU A 115 38.91 -8.64 -2.10
CA GLU A 115 40.31 -9.07 -2.13
C GLU A 115 40.98 -9.02 -0.75
N SER A 116 40.75 -7.96 0.04
CA SER A 116 41.33 -7.83 1.37
C SER A 116 40.72 -8.80 2.37
N GLU A 117 39.40 -9.02 2.32
CA GLU A 117 38.73 -9.93 3.26
C GLU A 117 39.02 -11.41 2.95
N LEU A 118 39.11 -11.79 1.67
CA LEU A 118 39.47 -13.16 1.30
C LEU A 118 40.95 -13.49 1.59
N ALA A 119 41.82 -12.48 1.68
CA ALA A 119 43.19 -12.64 2.11
C ALA A 119 43.35 -12.69 3.64
N ALA A 120 42.38 -12.16 4.38
CA ALA A 120 42.37 -12.16 5.84
C ALA A 120 42.07 -13.56 6.40
N LYS A 121 42.64 -13.86 7.58
CA LYS A 121 42.46 -15.14 8.30
C LYS A 121 41.87 -14.95 9.70
N ASP A 122 41.27 -13.78 9.96
CA ASP A 122 40.87 -13.32 11.29
C ASP A 122 39.35 -13.28 11.49
N TRP A 123 38.57 -13.84 10.57
CA TRP A 123 37.11 -13.94 10.63
C TRP A 123 36.64 -15.38 10.46
N ASP A 124 35.46 -15.69 11.01
CA ASP A 124 34.84 -17.02 10.96
C ASP A 124 33.58 -17.05 10.08
N ALA A 125 32.89 -15.90 9.94
CA ALA A 125 31.82 -15.73 8.94
C ALA A 125 31.91 -14.37 8.24
N LEU A 126 31.77 -14.39 6.91
CA LEU A 126 31.74 -13.21 6.05
C LEU A 126 30.38 -13.13 5.35
N ILE A 127 29.65 -12.04 5.59
CA ILE A 127 28.34 -11.76 5.00
C ILE A 127 28.50 -10.64 3.97
N LEU A 128 28.11 -10.93 2.73
CA LEU A 128 28.12 -9.99 1.62
C LEU A 128 26.69 -9.77 1.13
N HIS A 129 26.18 -8.54 1.20
CA HIS A 129 24.82 -8.22 0.78
C HIS A 129 24.82 -7.25 -0.41
N TYR A 130 24.47 -7.78 -1.59
CA TYR A 130 24.41 -7.07 -2.86
C TYR A 130 22.97 -6.65 -3.19
N LEU A 131 22.77 -5.41 -3.65
CA LEU A 131 21.45 -4.82 -3.92
C LEU A 131 21.22 -4.48 -5.39
N GLY A 132 22.28 -4.36 -6.19
CA GLY A 132 22.18 -3.85 -7.55
C GLY A 132 21.26 -4.67 -8.44
N LEU A 133 21.11 -5.98 -8.18
CA LEU A 133 20.18 -6.84 -8.91
C LEU A 133 18.71 -6.50 -8.63
N ASP A 134 18.36 -6.26 -7.36
CA ASP A 134 17.03 -5.85 -6.94
C ASP A 134 16.69 -4.45 -7.50
N HIS A 135 17.63 -3.51 -7.38
CA HIS A 135 17.51 -2.16 -7.92
C HIS A 135 17.30 -2.15 -9.44
N VAL A 136 18.05 -2.97 -10.19
CA VAL A 136 17.83 -3.14 -11.63
C VAL A 136 16.45 -3.73 -11.93
N GLY A 137 15.98 -4.65 -11.09
CA GLY A 137 14.61 -5.17 -11.12
C GLY A 137 13.57 -4.06 -10.98
N HIS A 138 13.68 -3.20 -9.97
CA HIS A 138 12.78 -2.07 -9.75
C HIS A 138 12.79 -1.02 -10.87
N ILE A 139 13.93 -0.78 -11.52
CA ILE A 139 14.04 0.23 -12.57
C ILE A 139 13.41 -0.24 -13.89
N GLY A 140 13.62 -1.50 -14.27
CA GLY A 140 13.31 -1.98 -15.63
C GLY A 140 12.70 -3.37 -15.72
N GLY A 141 12.31 -3.97 -14.59
CA GLY A 141 11.77 -5.31 -14.52
C GLY A 141 12.79 -6.41 -14.86
N ARG A 142 12.29 -7.64 -14.95
CA ARG A 142 13.13 -8.83 -15.24
C ARG A 142 13.78 -8.79 -16.62
N GLN A 143 13.18 -8.08 -17.55
CA GLN A 143 13.67 -7.94 -18.93
C GLN A 143 14.52 -6.67 -19.14
N SER A 144 14.90 -5.98 -18.06
CA SER A 144 15.79 -4.82 -18.14
C SER A 144 17.08 -5.14 -18.88
N ASN A 145 17.51 -4.21 -19.75
CA ASN A 145 18.81 -4.31 -20.44
C ASN A 145 20.00 -4.37 -19.45
N LEU A 146 19.81 -3.89 -18.21
CA LEU A 146 20.81 -3.94 -17.15
C LEU A 146 20.85 -5.31 -16.42
N MET A 147 19.83 -6.15 -16.56
CA MET A 147 19.73 -7.43 -15.83
C MET A 147 20.84 -8.40 -16.22
N THR A 148 21.11 -8.55 -17.53
CA THR A 148 22.17 -9.46 -18.01
C THR A 148 23.57 -9.05 -17.53
N PRO A 149 23.99 -7.78 -17.66
CA PRO A 149 25.25 -7.31 -17.07
C PRO A 149 25.35 -7.54 -15.56
N LYS A 150 24.26 -7.32 -14.79
CA LYS A 150 24.26 -7.57 -13.33
C LYS A 150 24.41 -9.04 -12.97
N LEU A 151 23.70 -9.94 -13.66
CA LEU A 151 23.87 -11.38 -13.43
C LEU A 151 25.31 -11.85 -13.73
N LYS A 152 25.95 -11.28 -14.76
CA LYS A 152 27.37 -11.55 -15.06
C LYS A 152 28.32 -11.05 -13.97
N GLU A 153 28.01 -9.92 -13.34
CA GLU A 153 28.77 -9.43 -12.19
C GLU A 153 28.66 -10.38 -11.00
N MET A 154 27.44 -10.85 -10.68
CA MET A 154 27.23 -11.82 -9.59
C MET A 154 27.95 -13.15 -9.87
N ASP A 155 27.92 -13.64 -11.11
CA ASP A 155 28.68 -14.84 -11.52
C ASP A 155 30.19 -14.66 -11.33
N ASP A 156 30.71 -13.45 -11.62
CA ASP A 156 32.11 -13.12 -11.42
C ASP A 156 32.50 -13.03 -9.93
N VAL A 157 31.62 -12.47 -9.09
CA VAL A 157 31.81 -12.46 -7.63
C VAL A 157 31.89 -13.88 -7.08
N ILE A 158 30.94 -14.76 -7.46
CA ILE A 158 30.96 -16.19 -7.08
C ILE A 158 32.27 -16.85 -7.52
N ARG A 159 32.71 -16.58 -8.76
CA ARG A 159 33.97 -17.10 -9.30
C ARG A 159 35.19 -16.66 -8.49
N ARG A 160 35.27 -15.38 -8.11
CA ARG A 160 36.40 -14.85 -7.30
C ARG A 160 36.45 -15.48 -5.92
N ILE A 161 35.32 -15.57 -5.23
CA ILE A 161 35.24 -16.17 -3.89
C ILE A 161 35.62 -17.64 -3.95
N HIS A 162 35.01 -18.41 -4.85
CA HIS A 162 35.29 -19.84 -4.97
C HIS A 162 36.76 -20.12 -5.34
N ALA A 163 37.36 -19.31 -6.23
CA ALA A 163 38.78 -19.44 -6.58
C ALA A 163 39.70 -19.16 -5.38
N ALA A 164 39.43 -18.11 -4.60
CA ALA A 164 40.23 -17.76 -3.42
C ALA A 164 40.16 -18.83 -2.33
N VAL A 165 38.96 -19.36 -2.07
CA VAL A 165 38.74 -20.46 -1.12
C VAL A 165 39.51 -21.71 -1.56
N LYS A 166 39.50 -22.04 -2.85
CA LYS A 166 40.25 -23.20 -3.38
C LYS A 166 41.77 -23.03 -3.26
N SER A 167 42.30 -21.83 -3.47
CA SER A 167 43.73 -21.56 -3.34
C SER A 167 44.24 -21.56 -1.89
N SER A 168 43.35 -21.36 -0.91
CA SER A 168 43.68 -21.26 0.51
C SER A 168 43.57 -22.59 1.27
N GLN A 169 43.32 -23.72 0.59
CA GLN A 169 43.14 -25.02 1.23
C GLN A 169 44.44 -25.58 1.85
N ASP A 170 44.78 -25.08 3.03
CA ASP A 170 45.41 -25.88 4.07
C ASP A 170 44.36 -26.88 4.58
N SER A 171 44.73 -28.16 4.69
CA SER A 171 43.84 -29.27 5.04
C SER A 171 43.07 -29.16 6.38
N SER A 172 43.27 -28.10 7.17
CA SER A 172 42.67 -27.89 8.49
C SER A 172 41.39 -27.03 8.51
N HIS A 173 41.10 -26.22 7.48
CA HIS A 173 39.92 -25.34 7.47
C HIS A 173 39.06 -25.54 6.22
N ARG A 174 37.79 -25.88 6.42
CA ARG A 174 36.81 -26.07 5.33
C ARG A 174 35.87 -24.87 5.28
N THR A 175 35.74 -24.24 4.12
CA THR A 175 34.83 -23.12 3.88
C THR A 175 33.61 -23.58 3.07
N LEU A 176 32.42 -23.12 3.45
CA LEU A 176 31.19 -23.27 2.70
C LEU A 176 30.76 -21.90 2.17
N LEU A 177 30.61 -21.77 0.85
CA LEU A 177 30.01 -20.60 0.24
C LEU A 177 28.50 -20.84 0.08
N VAL A 178 27.71 -19.94 0.66
CA VAL A 178 26.25 -19.94 0.61
C VAL A 178 25.79 -18.70 -0.14
N VAL A 179 25.08 -18.87 -1.24
CA VAL A 179 24.51 -17.79 -2.06
C VAL A 179 22.99 -17.92 -2.00
N VAL A 180 22.33 -16.92 -1.41
CA VAL A 180 20.88 -16.93 -1.20
C VAL A 180 20.25 -15.66 -1.72
N SER A 181 18.98 -15.76 -2.09
CA SER A 181 18.11 -14.62 -2.39
C SER A 181 16.96 -14.59 -1.38
N ASP A 182 16.67 -13.38 -0.91
CA ASP A 182 15.61 -13.09 0.05
C ASP A 182 14.21 -13.23 -0.57
N HIS A 183 14.03 -12.79 -1.82
CA HIS A 183 12.82 -12.97 -2.62
C HIS A 183 13.10 -12.91 -4.13
N GLY A 184 12.11 -13.33 -4.91
CA GLY A 184 12.06 -13.08 -6.35
C GLY A 184 11.42 -11.72 -6.69
N MET A 185 10.98 -11.54 -7.93
CA MET A 185 10.47 -10.27 -8.47
C MET A 185 9.46 -10.52 -9.59
N THR A 186 8.41 -9.71 -9.66
CA THR A 186 7.44 -9.72 -10.76
C THR A 186 8.07 -9.24 -12.08
N GLU A 187 7.41 -9.50 -13.21
CA GLU A 187 7.90 -9.05 -14.53
C GLU A 187 8.12 -7.53 -14.61
N VAL A 188 7.23 -6.76 -13.98
CA VAL A 188 7.24 -5.28 -13.95
C VAL A 188 8.24 -4.69 -12.96
N GLY A 189 8.93 -5.52 -12.16
CA GLY A 189 9.94 -5.03 -11.23
C GLY A 189 9.43 -4.69 -9.83
N ASN A 190 8.35 -5.32 -9.38
CA ASN A 190 7.88 -5.20 -7.99
C ASN A 190 7.91 -6.53 -7.24
N HIS A 191 7.93 -6.49 -5.91
CA HIS A 191 7.88 -7.65 -5.01
C HIS A 191 7.07 -7.31 -3.74
N GLY A 192 6.96 -8.25 -2.80
CA GLY A 192 6.20 -8.09 -1.55
C GLY A 192 4.84 -8.82 -1.53
N GLY A 193 4.44 -9.38 -2.67
CA GLY A 193 3.26 -10.23 -2.83
C GLY A 193 3.53 -11.71 -2.55
N SER A 194 2.88 -12.56 -3.34
CA SER A 194 2.85 -14.02 -3.16
C SER A 194 2.82 -14.78 -4.48
N SER A 195 3.14 -14.09 -5.60
CA SER A 195 3.22 -14.76 -6.89
C SER A 195 4.34 -15.80 -6.90
N TYR A 196 4.28 -16.74 -7.83
CA TYR A 196 5.33 -17.74 -7.99
C TYR A 196 6.69 -17.05 -8.21
N GLU A 197 6.74 -16.03 -9.05
CA GLU A 197 7.96 -15.28 -9.39
C GLU A 197 8.53 -14.48 -8.21
N GLU A 198 7.69 -14.08 -7.25
CA GLU A 198 8.10 -13.37 -6.05
C GLU A 198 8.57 -14.32 -4.94
N THR A 199 7.95 -15.50 -4.84
CA THR A 199 8.21 -16.48 -3.77
C THR A 199 9.32 -17.47 -4.14
N ASP A 200 9.57 -17.70 -5.42
CA ASP A 200 10.64 -18.57 -5.91
C ASP A 200 12.00 -17.87 -5.82
N SER A 201 12.73 -18.09 -4.73
CA SER A 201 14.07 -17.54 -4.50
C SER A 201 15.17 -18.61 -4.63
N LEU A 202 16.43 -18.17 -4.64
CA LEU A 202 17.60 -19.04 -4.80
C LEU A 202 18.21 -19.40 -3.45
N ALA A 203 18.59 -20.67 -3.26
CA ALA A 203 19.63 -21.05 -2.30
C ALA A 203 20.64 -21.98 -2.97
N LEU A 204 21.91 -21.57 -2.99
CA LEU A 204 23.01 -22.27 -3.65
C LEU A 204 24.15 -22.49 -2.65
N PHE A 205 24.62 -23.72 -2.57
CA PHE A 205 25.71 -24.12 -1.69
C PHE A 205 26.90 -24.62 -2.52
N ILE A 206 28.10 -24.12 -2.22
CA ILE A 206 29.35 -24.46 -2.92
C ILE A 206 30.41 -24.79 -1.85
N GLY A 207 30.98 -25.99 -1.90
CA GLY A 207 32.02 -26.42 -0.95
C GLY A 207 32.17 -27.94 -0.88
N HIS A 208 33.10 -28.40 -0.06
CA HIS A 208 33.43 -29.84 0.01
C HIS A 208 32.29 -30.71 0.55
N SER A 209 31.41 -30.16 1.41
CA SER A 209 30.27 -30.89 1.98
C SER A 209 29.19 -31.26 0.94
N VAL A 210 29.20 -30.62 -0.23
CA VAL A 210 28.20 -30.78 -1.29
C VAL A 210 28.76 -31.43 -2.55
N GLU A 211 30.06 -31.74 -2.58
CA GLU A 211 30.67 -32.46 -3.70
C GLU A 211 30.12 -33.89 -3.76
N SER A 212 29.53 -34.25 -4.90
CA SER A 212 28.98 -35.59 -5.15
C SER A 212 29.60 -36.22 -6.39
N SER A 213 29.73 -37.54 -6.38
CA SER A 213 30.11 -38.33 -7.55
C SER A 213 29.01 -38.41 -8.61
N TYR A 214 27.76 -38.13 -8.22
CA TYR A 214 26.59 -38.13 -9.11
C TYR A 214 25.64 -36.99 -8.74
N CYS A 215 25.26 -36.20 -9.74
CA CYS A 215 24.21 -35.20 -9.63
C CYS A 215 23.40 -35.18 -10.93
N SER A 216 22.10 -34.96 -10.81
CA SER A 216 21.23 -34.73 -11.96
C SER A 216 21.13 -33.23 -12.22
N PRO A 217 21.65 -32.71 -13.35
CA PRO A 217 21.55 -31.29 -13.68
C PRO A 217 20.11 -30.84 -13.99
N TYR A 218 19.15 -31.77 -14.09
CA TYR A 218 17.74 -31.50 -14.36
C TYR A 218 16.84 -31.66 -13.13
N GLU A 219 17.38 -32.10 -12.00
CA GLU A 219 16.61 -32.28 -10.77
C GLU A 219 16.38 -30.92 -10.10
N GLN A 220 15.15 -30.42 -10.18
CA GLN A 220 14.73 -29.24 -9.43
C GLN A 220 14.49 -29.64 -7.98
N LYS A 221 15.26 -29.04 -7.09
CA LYS A 221 15.13 -29.24 -5.64
C LYS A 221 14.41 -28.07 -5.04
N GLU A 222 13.47 -28.34 -4.14
CA GLU A 222 12.73 -27.31 -3.40
C GLU A 222 13.13 -27.36 -1.92
N ALA A 223 13.16 -26.18 -1.31
CA ALA A 223 13.37 -25.99 0.11
C ALA A 223 12.52 -24.81 0.59
N LEU A 224 12.23 -24.71 1.88
CA LEU A 224 11.70 -23.47 2.45
C LEU A 224 12.86 -22.57 2.87
N GLN A 225 12.69 -21.26 2.75
CA GLN A 225 13.74 -20.31 3.15
C GLN A 225 14.11 -20.43 4.65
N VAL A 226 13.17 -20.85 5.50
CA VAL A 226 13.39 -21.10 6.93
C VAL A 226 14.28 -22.33 7.20
N ASP A 227 14.46 -23.22 6.22
CA ASP A 227 15.30 -24.43 6.33
C ASP A 227 16.80 -24.11 6.36
N LEU A 228 17.18 -22.86 6.06
CA LEU A 228 18.57 -22.39 6.12
C LEU A 228 19.09 -22.32 7.56
N ALA A 229 18.33 -21.72 8.49
CA ALA A 229 18.75 -21.53 9.87
C ALA A 229 19.15 -22.84 10.61
N PRO A 230 18.33 -23.91 10.61
CA PRO A 230 18.67 -25.14 11.32
C PRO A 230 19.79 -25.90 10.62
N THR A 231 19.83 -25.83 9.29
CA THR A 231 20.86 -26.47 8.47
C THR A 231 22.23 -25.87 8.74
N LEU A 232 22.34 -24.53 8.70
CA LEU A 232 23.60 -23.84 8.98
C LEU A 232 23.99 -24.00 10.45
N ALA A 233 23.05 -23.91 11.39
CA ALA A 233 23.35 -24.10 12.81
C ALA A 233 24.01 -25.45 13.08
N LEU A 234 23.46 -26.54 12.54
CA LEU A 234 24.04 -27.87 12.72
C LEU A 234 25.35 -28.10 11.95
N LEU A 235 25.55 -27.46 10.79
CA LEU A 235 26.84 -27.49 10.07
C LEU A 235 27.96 -26.81 10.87
N PHE A 236 27.65 -25.71 11.55
CA PHE A 236 28.58 -25.00 12.44
C PHE A 236 28.68 -25.63 13.84
N GLY A 237 27.85 -26.62 14.17
CA GLY A 237 27.84 -27.27 15.47
C GLY A 237 27.31 -26.37 16.60
N ILE A 238 26.46 -25.41 16.27
CA ILE A 238 25.84 -24.47 17.22
C ILE A 238 24.36 -24.78 17.46
N PRO A 239 23.76 -24.26 18.54
CA PRO A 239 22.33 -24.45 18.80
C PRO A 239 21.45 -23.92 17.66
N ILE A 240 20.38 -24.65 17.35
CA ILE A 240 19.34 -24.19 16.42
C ILE A 240 18.58 -23.03 17.10
N PRO A 241 18.30 -21.91 16.40
CA PRO A 241 17.56 -20.79 16.99
C PRO A 241 16.23 -21.20 17.62
N LYS A 242 15.89 -20.61 18.78
CA LYS A 242 14.75 -21.03 19.62
C LYS A 242 13.41 -21.08 18.87
N ASN A 243 13.15 -20.15 17.97
CA ASN A 243 11.86 -20.03 17.26
C ASN A 243 11.85 -20.72 15.89
N ASN A 244 12.87 -21.52 15.58
CA ASN A 244 13.03 -22.17 14.29
C ASN A 244 11.97 -23.24 14.02
N ILE A 245 11.22 -23.10 12.93
CA ILE A 245 10.32 -24.13 12.38
C ILE A 245 10.89 -24.85 11.15
N GLY A 246 12.04 -24.40 10.63
CA GLY A 246 12.68 -25.00 9.46
C GLY A 246 13.15 -26.43 9.68
N VAL A 247 13.24 -27.18 8.57
CA VAL A 247 13.68 -28.58 8.50
C VAL A 247 15.07 -28.64 7.85
N LEU A 248 15.89 -29.63 8.22
CA LEU A 248 17.24 -29.77 7.66
C LEU A 248 17.25 -30.11 6.17
N LEU A 249 18.23 -29.54 5.44
CA LEU A 249 18.56 -29.94 4.08
C LEU A 249 19.53 -31.13 4.08
N PRO A 250 19.08 -32.38 3.83
CA PRO A 250 19.86 -33.59 4.11
C PRO A 250 21.14 -33.69 3.28
N GLU A 251 21.13 -33.14 2.06
CA GLU A 251 22.24 -33.29 1.11
C GLU A 251 23.52 -32.58 1.55
N LEU A 252 23.39 -31.52 2.37
CA LEU A 252 24.55 -30.82 2.92
C LEU A 252 25.30 -31.64 3.98
N PHE A 253 24.67 -32.71 4.47
CA PHE A 253 25.22 -33.61 5.48
C PHE A 253 25.70 -34.94 4.89
N ASN A 254 25.79 -35.07 3.55
CA ASN A 254 26.21 -36.32 2.89
C ASN A 254 27.62 -36.80 3.30
N SER A 255 28.51 -35.86 3.63
CA SER A 255 29.87 -36.15 4.11
C SER A 255 29.93 -36.68 5.56
N LEU A 256 28.82 -36.62 6.30
CA LEU A 256 28.73 -37.16 7.65
C LEU A 256 28.50 -38.67 7.66
N THR A 257 28.93 -39.32 8.75
CA THR A 257 28.58 -40.71 9.03
C THR A 257 27.08 -40.87 9.28
N ASP A 258 26.55 -42.08 9.09
CA ASP A 258 25.12 -42.36 9.28
C ASP A 258 24.64 -42.00 10.69
N ASP A 259 25.43 -42.24 11.73
CA ASP A 259 25.07 -41.87 13.11
C ASP A 259 25.03 -40.35 13.31
N GLN A 260 25.97 -39.63 12.69
CA GLN A 260 25.96 -38.17 12.72
C GLN A 260 24.72 -37.61 11.98
N LYS A 261 24.31 -38.22 10.88
CA LYS A 261 23.07 -37.86 10.16
C LYS A 261 21.82 -38.11 11.00
N LEU A 262 21.73 -39.26 11.68
CA LEU A 262 20.62 -39.52 12.60
C LEU A 262 20.61 -38.54 13.77
N ARG A 263 21.80 -38.18 14.29
CA ARG A 263 21.91 -37.21 15.37
C ARG A 263 21.49 -35.81 14.95
N THR A 264 21.80 -35.36 13.73
CA THR A 264 21.34 -34.05 13.25
C THR A 264 19.82 -34.02 13.10
N LEU A 265 19.22 -35.06 12.51
CA LEU A 265 17.76 -35.20 12.41
C LEU A 265 17.08 -35.22 13.79
N GLU A 266 17.68 -35.92 14.75
CA GLU A 266 17.22 -35.93 16.13
C GLU A 266 17.23 -34.53 16.76
N LEU A 267 18.32 -33.77 16.61
CA LEU A 267 18.43 -32.42 17.17
C LEU A 267 17.39 -31.45 16.58
N ASN A 268 17.16 -31.50 15.27
CA ASN A 268 16.12 -30.69 14.64
C ASN A 268 14.71 -31.13 15.11
N SER A 269 14.50 -32.42 15.34
CA SER A 269 13.22 -32.94 15.85
C SER A 269 12.95 -32.47 17.27
N TRP A 270 13.96 -32.47 18.14
CA TRP A 270 13.86 -31.90 19.49
C TRP A 270 13.52 -30.41 19.47
N GLN A 271 14.11 -29.64 18.55
CA GLN A 271 13.82 -28.23 18.41
C GLN A 271 12.35 -27.98 18.04
N ILE A 272 11.82 -28.69 17.03
CA ILE A 272 10.42 -28.57 16.63
C ILE A 272 9.48 -29.07 17.74
N LEU A 273 9.83 -30.14 18.45
CA LEU A 273 9.05 -30.67 19.57
C LEU A 273 8.86 -29.62 20.67
N ARG A 274 9.92 -28.90 21.07
CA ARG A 274 9.83 -27.84 22.09
C ARG A 274 8.84 -26.74 21.70
N LEU A 275 8.79 -26.39 20.41
CA LEU A 275 7.82 -25.41 19.91
C LEU A 275 6.39 -25.94 19.96
N LEU A 276 6.17 -27.22 19.66
CA LEU A 276 4.87 -27.86 19.81
C LEU A 276 4.39 -27.83 21.27
N GLU A 277 5.28 -28.14 22.22
CA GLU A 277 4.99 -28.11 23.66
C GLU A 277 4.64 -26.70 24.16
N GLU A 278 5.39 -25.67 23.71
CA GLU A 278 5.17 -24.27 24.11
C GLU A 278 3.82 -23.75 23.57
N GLN A 279 3.42 -24.15 22.36
CA GLN A 279 2.13 -23.79 21.76
C GLN A 279 0.95 -24.63 22.31
N ARG A 280 1.22 -25.85 22.79
CA ARG A 280 0.23 -26.80 23.32
C ARG A 280 0.83 -27.59 24.49
N PRO A 281 0.63 -27.15 25.73
CA PRO A 281 1.14 -27.85 26.92
C PRO A 281 0.61 -29.30 27.10
N ALA A 282 -0.47 -29.65 26.40
CA ALA A 282 -1.05 -31.00 26.39
C ALA A 282 -0.36 -31.98 25.41
N PHE A 283 0.58 -31.50 24.59
CA PHE A 283 1.44 -32.35 23.77
C PHE A 283 2.61 -32.81 24.67
N CYS A 284 2.45 -33.92 25.39
CA CYS A 284 3.45 -34.38 26.36
C CYS A 284 4.55 -35.23 25.68
N SER A 285 5.81 -34.79 25.75
CA SER A 285 6.97 -35.56 25.26
C SER A 285 7.12 -36.94 25.91
N GLU A 286 6.73 -37.09 27.18
CA GLU A 286 6.79 -38.38 27.89
C GLU A 286 5.95 -39.47 27.19
N ASP A 287 4.73 -39.15 26.73
CA ASP A 287 3.87 -40.12 26.03
C ASP A 287 4.42 -40.50 24.64
N CYS A 288 5.19 -39.61 24.01
CA CYS A 288 5.71 -39.79 22.65
C CYS A 288 7.13 -40.37 22.63
N VAL A 289 7.90 -40.27 23.72
CA VAL A 289 9.26 -40.83 23.84
C VAL A 289 9.25 -42.18 24.55
N ASP A 290 8.34 -42.41 25.50
CA ASP A 290 8.26 -43.63 26.31
C ASP A 290 7.13 -44.61 25.92
N SER A 291 6.46 -44.43 24.77
CA SER A 291 5.46 -45.39 24.28
C SER A 291 6.10 -46.74 23.92
N LYS A 292 6.29 -47.57 24.94
CA LYS A 292 6.47 -49.01 24.84
C LYS A 292 5.10 -49.59 24.58
N ASP A 293 4.60 -49.55 23.35
CA ASP A 293 3.77 -50.63 22.87
C ASP A 293 3.48 -50.55 21.36
N ASP A 294 3.50 -51.76 20.81
CA ASP A 294 2.93 -52.30 19.59
C ASP A 294 1.68 -51.55 19.09
N PHE A 295 1.87 -50.39 18.44
CA PHE A 295 0.83 -49.83 17.58
C PHE A 295 0.71 -50.73 16.35
N GLY A 296 -0.13 -51.74 16.46
CA GLY A 296 -0.50 -52.66 15.40
C GLY A 296 -0.65 -51.93 14.07
N VAL A 297 0.03 -52.48 13.07
CA VAL A 297 -0.11 -52.13 11.66
C VAL A 297 -1.62 -52.09 11.34
N ASP A 298 -2.09 -50.96 10.80
CA ASP A 298 -3.46 -50.71 10.29
C ASP A 298 -4.52 -50.01 11.19
N MET A 299 -4.14 -49.13 12.13
CA MET A 299 -5.09 -48.13 12.66
C MET A 299 -4.78 -46.71 12.16
N LEU A 300 -5.72 -46.15 11.37
CA LEU A 300 -5.68 -44.77 10.87
C LEU A 300 -5.66 -43.80 12.07
N PRO A 301 -4.67 -42.92 12.21
CA PRO A 301 -4.56 -42.04 13.39
C PRO A 301 -5.80 -41.12 13.49
N GLY A 302 -6.36 -41.02 14.70
CA GLY A 302 -7.58 -40.27 14.97
C GLY A 302 -7.36 -38.75 15.05
N SER A 303 -6.12 -38.32 15.32
CA SER A 303 -5.73 -36.90 15.35
C SER A 303 -4.32 -36.65 14.78
N ILE A 304 -4.02 -35.40 14.40
CA ILE A 304 -2.68 -35.02 13.88
C ILE A 304 -1.62 -35.23 14.94
N GLU A 305 -1.96 -34.99 16.21
CA GLU A 305 -1.07 -35.17 17.35
C GLU A 305 -0.61 -36.62 17.50
N GLU A 306 -1.55 -37.57 17.41
CA GLU A 306 -1.26 -39.01 17.47
C GLU A 306 -0.35 -39.44 16.31
N LYS A 307 -0.56 -38.88 15.12
CA LYS A 307 0.30 -39.11 13.96
C LYS A 307 1.72 -38.57 14.18
N LEU A 308 1.87 -37.35 14.71
CA LEU A 308 3.17 -36.75 15.00
C LEU A 308 3.92 -37.54 16.07
N CYS A 309 3.24 -37.92 17.14
CA CYS A 309 3.85 -38.73 18.20
C CYS A 309 4.27 -40.12 17.69
N ARG A 310 3.42 -40.82 16.94
CA ARG A 310 3.78 -42.12 16.35
C ARG A 310 5.01 -42.03 15.44
N LEU A 311 5.11 -40.99 14.61
CA LEU A 311 6.28 -40.77 13.74
C LEU A 311 7.55 -40.55 14.58
N LEU A 312 7.46 -39.73 15.63
CA LEU A 312 8.58 -39.41 16.50
C LEU A 312 9.03 -40.62 17.34
N SER A 313 8.09 -41.37 17.94
CA SER A 313 8.37 -42.61 18.68
C SER A 313 9.07 -43.64 17.78
N LYS A 314 8.54 -43.84 16.56
CA LYS A 314 9.13 -44.75 15.56
C LYS A 314 10.54 -44.34 15.17
N ALA A 315 10.77 -43.03 15.00
CA ALA A 315 12.09 -42.49 14.70
C ALA A 315 13.10 -42.79 15.82
N PHE A 316 12.75 -42.49 17.07
CA PHE A 316 13.60 -42.76 18.23
C PHE A 316 13.88 -44.26 18.44
N ALA A 317 12.87 -45.12 18.30
CA ALA A 317 13.02 -46.56 18.43
C ALA A 317 13.95 -47.14 17.36
N SER A 318 13.78 -46.72 16.10
CA SER A 318 14.60 -47.17 14.96
C SER A 318 16.03 -46.64 15.08
N HIS A 319 16.22 -45.39 15.50
CA HIS A 319 17.53 -44.79 15.75
C HIS A 319 18.29 -45.55 16.85
N ARG A 320 17.65 -45.80 18.00
CA ARG A 320 18.27 -46.57 19.10
C ARG A 320 18.63 -47.99 18.67
N SER A 321 17.77 -48.64 17.89
CA SER A 321 18.01 -50.00 17.36
C SER A 321 19.17 -50.02 16.35
N SER A 322 19.27 -49.00 15.50
CA SER A 322 20.38 -48.83 14.55
C SER A 322 21.73 -48.70 15.28
N LEU A 323 21.77 -47.95 16.39
CA LEU A 323 22.98 -47.81 17.22
C LEU A 323 23.39 -49.13 17.89
N LEU A 324 22.43 -49.89 18.41
CA LEU A 324 22.68 -51.17 19.11
C LEU A 324 23.19 -52.27 18.16
N HIS A 325 22.70 -52.34 16.93
CA HIS A 325 23.13 -53.34 15.95
C HIS A 325 24.53 -53.07 15.36
N ARG A 326 25.08 -51.86 15.54
CA ARG A 326 26.42 -51.49 15.06
C ARG A 326 27.55 -52.20 15.83
N ASP A 327 27.32 -52.52 17.11
CA ASP A 327 28.30 -53.20 17.98
C ASP A 327 28.26 -54.73 17.86
N SER A 328 27.37 -55.28 17.02
CA SER A 328 27.23 -56.72 16.78
C SER A 328 27.73 -57.11 15.39
N ASP A 329 28.63 -58.10 15.29
CA ASP A 329 29.29 -58.59 14.06
C ASP A 329 28.37 -59.22 12.98
N PHE A 330 27.05 -58.97 13.01
CA PHE A 330 26.07 -59.65 12.15
C PHE A 330 25.18 -58.70 11.31
N ARG A 331 25.33 -58.81 9.97
CA ARG A 331 24.44 -58.42 8.85
C ARG A 331 24.14 -56.92 8.63
N SER A 332 24.94 -56.32 7.74
CA SER A 332 24.82 -54.95 7.22
C SER A 332 23.47 -54.56 6.57
N VAL A 333 22.68 -55.52 6.09
CA VAL A 333 21.42 -55.24 5.38
C VAL A 333 20.29 -54.82 6.34
N GLU A 334 20.25 -55.40 7.54
CA GLU A 334 19.21 -55.12 8.54
C GLU A 334 19.47 -53.76 9.22
N ALA A 335 20.74 -53.46 9.52
CA ALA A 335 21.18 -52.16 9.99
C ALA A 335 20.89 -51.03 8.98
N ALA A 336 21.13 -51.27 7.68
CA ALA A 336 20.79 -50.31 6.63
C ALA A 336 19.27 -50.06 6.51
N GLY A 337 18.45 -51.09 6.71
CA GLY A 337 16.98 -50.97 6.75
C GLY A 337 16.49 -50.16 7.95
N LEU A 338 17.10 -50.34 9.12
CA LEU A 338 16.79 -49.58 10.34
C LEU A 338 17.19 -48.11 10.22
N PHE A 339 18.36 -47.83 9.64
CA PHE A 339 18.81 -46.46 9.33
C PHE A 339 17.81 -45.76 8.41
N GLY A 340 17.44 -46.38 7.28
CA GLY A 340 16.45 -45.81 6.35
C GLY A 340 15.11 -45.53 7.03
N THR A 341 14.62 -46.48 7.84
CA THR A 341 13.37 -46.32 8.60
C THR A 341 13.42 -45.16 9.59
N ALA A 342 14.55 -44.95 10.26
CA ALA A 342 14.76 -43.84 11.18
C ALA A 342 14.77 -42.49 10.44
N VAL A 343 15.49 -42.40 9.32
CA VAL A 343 15.54 -41.20 8.48
C VAL A 343 14.15 -40.84 7.95
N ASP A 344 13.40 -41.81 7.42
CA ASP A 344 12.05 -41.59 6.90
C ASP A 344 11.08 -41.12 8.00
N SER A 345 11.21 -41.68 9.20
CA SER A 345 10.34 -41.33 10.33
C SER A 345 10.64 -39.94 10.89
N TYR A 346 11.93 -39.58 11.04
CA TYR A 346 12.33 -38.22 11.43
C TYR A 346 11.89 -37.19 10.39
N SER A 347 12.18 -37.44 9.11
CA SER A 347 11.79 -36.56 8.01
C SER A 347 10.27 -36.39 7.93
N GLY A 348 9.55 -37.49 8.15
CA GLY A 348 8.10 -37.50 8.27
C GLY A 348 7.59 -36.63 9.42
N PHE A 349 8.15 -36.77 10.63
CA PHE A 349 7.79 -35.94 11.77
C PHE A 349 8.07 -34.45 11.50
N LEU A 350 9.29 -34.12 11.09
CA LEU A 350 9.76 -32.76 10.84
C LEU A 350 8.86 -32.02 9.83
N ARG A 351 8.55 -32.66 8.70
CA ARG A 351 7.69 -32.08 7.66
C ARG A 351 6.29 -31.76 8.19
N HIS A 352 5.61 -32.73 8.80
CA HIS A 352 4.23 -32.53 9.26
C HIS A 352 4.14 -31.57 10.45
N ALA A 353 5.12 -31.59 11.34
CA ALA A 353 5.16 -30.69 12.51
C ALA A 353 5.47 -29.25 12.11
N SER A 354 6.42 -29.05 11.18
CA SER A 354 6.73 -27.73 10.61
C SER A 354 5.54 -27.13 9.88
N GLU A 355 4.88 -27.91 9.02
CA GLU A 355 3.64 -27.51 8.33
C GLU A 355 2.57 -27.09 9.35
N TRP A 356 2.35 -27.90 10.40
CA TRP A 356 1.37 -27.59 11.44
C TRP A 356 1.69 -26.30 12.20
N LEU A 357 2.94 -26.09 12.61
CA LEU A 357 3.39 -24.88 13.32
C LEU A 357 3.25 -23.63 12.44
N SER A 358 3.58 -23.74 11.16
CA SER A 358 3.48 -22.63 10.20
C SER A 358 2.05 -22.08 10.08
N HIS A 359 1.03 -22.93 10.24
CA HIS A 359 -0.38 -22.53 10.18
C HIS A 359 -0.90 -21.88 11.47
N ARG A 360 -0.23 -22.08 12.62
CA ARG A 360 -0.75 -21.75 13.96
C ARG A 360 -0.05 -20.59 14.66
N ALA A 361 1.05 -20.08 14.10
CA ALA A 361 1.85 -18.98 14.65
C ALA A 361 1.10 -17.63 14.84
N THR A 362 -0.22 -17.56 14.57
CA THR A 362 -1.04 -16.33 14.59
C THR A 362 -2.12 -16.28 15.66
N ASP A 363 -2.29 -17.30 16.49
CA ASP A 363 -3.38 -17.32 17.48
C ASP A 363 -3.14 -16.28 18.61
N LYS A 364 -3.84 -15.13 18.52
CA LYS A 364 -3.92 -14.11 19.58
C LYS A 364 -5.02 -14.44 20.59
N PRO A 365 -4.94 -13.96 21.85
CA PRO A 365 -5.96 -14.28 22.84
C PRO A 365 -7.34 -13.74 22.45
N LEU A 366 -8.34 -14.63 22.46
CA LEU A 366 -9.71 -14.36 21.99
C LEU A 366 -10.39 -13.17 22.69
N TYR A 367 -10.09 -12.91 23.96
CA TYR A 367 -10.74 -11.82 24.72
C TYR A 367 -10.37 -10.43 24.22
N LEU A 368 -9.10 -10.19 23.85
CA LEU A 368 -8.66 -8.91 23.28
C LEU A 368 -9.35 -8.65 21.94
N LEU A 369 -9.48 -9.71 21.15
CA LEU A 369 -10.09 -9.64 19.83
C LEU A 369 -11.59 -9.32 19.92
N VAL A 370 -12.32 -10.00 20.80
CA VAL A 370 -13.74 -9.74 21.04
C VAL A 370 -13.97 -8.31 21.56
N SER A 371 -13.11 -7.83 22.47
CA SER A 371 -13.18 -6.45 22.97
C SER A 371 -12.98 -5.42 21.86
N ALA A 372 -12.01 -5.63 20.97
CA ALA A 372 -11.74 -4.71 19.86
C ALA A 372 -12.92 -4.65 18.87
N ILE A 373 -13.45 -5.80 18.45
CA ILE A 373 -14.61 -5.87 17.54
C ILE A 373 -15.83 -5.20 18.18
N SER A 374 -16.07 -5.42 19.48
CA SER A 374 -17.18 -4.81 20.20
C SER A 374 -17.10 -3.28 20.17
N LEU A 375 -15.90 -2.72 20.38
CA LEU A 375 -15.68 -1.27 20.29
C LEU A 375 -15.94 -0.72 18.88
N MET A 376 -15.53 -1.46 17.85
CA MET A 376 -15.75 -1.07 16.45
C MET A 376 -17.24 -1.09 16.07
N ILE A 377 -17.99 -2.10 16.54
CA ILE A 377 -19.44 -2.19 16.36
C ILE A 377 -20.15 -1.02 17.06
N ILE A 378 -19.75 -0.69 18.29
CA ILE A 378 -20.29 0.48 19.02
C ILE A 378 -20.02 1.78 18.25
N SER A 379 -18.83 1.93 17.68
CA SER A 379 -18.49 3.09 16.84
C SER A 379 -19.42 3.22 15.63
N CYS A 380 -19.67 2.12 14.90
CA CYS A 380 -20.61 2.09 13.78
C CYS A 380 -22.02 2.55 14.19
N PHE A 381 -22.56 2.01 15.28
CA PHE A 381 -23.89 2.38 15.77
C PHE A 381 -23.96 3.84 16.24
N SER A 382 -22.89 4.35 16.87
CA SER A 382 -22.82 5.75 17.30
C SER A 382 -22.86 6.72 16.11
N LEU A 383 -22.07 6.45 15.05
CA LEU A 383 -22.05 7.26 13.83
C LEU A 383 -23.39 7.20 13.10
N ALA A 384 -23.97 6.01 12.95
CA ALA A 384 -25.28 5.83 12.35
C ALA A 384 -26.39 6.55 13.14
N GLY A 385 -26.34 6.50 14.47
CA GLY A 385 -27.25 7.21 15.37
C GLY A 385 -27.17 8.73 15.20
N ILE A 386 -25.97 9.30 15.15
CA ILE A 386 -25.77 10.74 14.93
C ILE A 386 -26.33 11.17 13.57
N ILE A 387 -26.06 10.40 12.51
CA ILE A 387 -26.59 10.66 11.16
C ILE A 387 -28.12 10.59 11.15
N SER A 388 -28.72 9.58 11.81
CA SER A 388 -30.17 9.45 11.94
C SER A 388 -30.80 10.65 12.66
N CYS A 389 -30.17 11.13 13.74
CA CYS A 389 -30.60 12.34 14.45
C CYS A 389 -30.55 13.58 13.55
N ILE A 390 -29.52 13.74 12.72
CA ILE A 390 -29.42 14.85 11.75
C ILE A 390 -30.56 14.78 10.72
N PHE A 391 -30.88 13.58 10.22
CA PHE A 391 -31.99 13.40 9.28
C PHE A 391 -33.35 13.68 9.93
N LYS A 392 -33.59 13.21 11.16
CA LYS A 392 -34.82 13.51 11.92
C LYS A 392 -34.97 15.00 12.21
N GLY A 393 -33.91 15.67 12.63
CA GLY A 393 -33.93 17.12 12.90
C GLY A 393 -34.30 17.96 11.67
N LYS A 394 -33.83 17.57 10.47
CA LYS A 394 -34.23 18.22 9.20
C LYS A 394 -35.69 17.95 8.83
N SER A 395 -36.21 16.76 9.14
CA SER A 395 -37.63 16.42 8.93
C SER A 395 -38.55 17.28 9.80
N GLN A 396 -38.17 17.54 11.05
CA GLN A 396 -38.98 18.28 12.01
C GLN A 396 -39.05 19.77 11.68
N ILE A 397 -37.92 20.38 11.26
CA ILE A 397 -37.89 21.79 10.80
C ILE A 397 -38.74 22.00 9.54
N LYS A 398 -38.81 21.00 8.63
CA LYS A 398 -39.70 21.06 7.46
C LYS A 398 -41.18 20.94 7.83
N ALA A 399 -41.52 20.12 8.83
CA ALA A 399 -42.89 19.93 9.29
C ALA A 399 -43.45 21.19 10.00
N GLU A 400 -42.61 21.97 10.67
CA GLU A 400 -43.02 23.22 11.34
C GLU A 400 -43.25 24.40 10.38
N HIS A 401 -42.66 24.39 9.17
CA HIS A 401 -42.77 25.50 8.20
C HIS A 401 -43.76 25.28 7.05
N HIS A 402 -44.26 24.07 6.83
CA HIS A 402 -45.28 23.79 5.82
C HIS A 402 -46.32 22.80 6.34
N SER A 403 -47.43 23.30 6.88
CA SER A 403 -48.69 22.56 6.87
C SER A 403 -49.19 22.49 5.43
N GLU A 404 -49.51 21.29 4.93
CA GLU A 404 -49.99 20.99 3.57
C GLU A 404 -48.93 20.91 2.45
N LEU A 405 -48.12 19.85 2.45
CA LEU A 405 -48.03 18.92 1.32
C LEU A 405 -47.25 17.65 1.75
N ASP A 406 -47.96 16.69 2.32
CA ASP A 406 -47.43 15.35 2.59
C ASP A 406 -47.56 14.51 1.31
N LEU A 407 -46.44 14.27 0.61
CA LEU A 407 -46.05 12.99 0.00
C LEU A 407 -44.84 13.19 -0.95
N ASP A 408 -43.65 12.83 -0.48
CA ASP A 408 -42.80 11.97 -1.31
C ASP A 408 -41.85 11.18 -0.40
N LYS A 409 -42.42 10.18 0.27
CA LYS A 409 -41.70 9.09 0.96
C LYS A 409 -41.11 8.06 -0.01
N HIS A 410 -41.06 8.35 -1.32
CA HIS A 410 -40.49 7.43 -2.30
C HIS A 410 -38.97 7.55 -2.31
N TRP A 411 -38.29 6.42 -2.10
CA TRP A 411 -36.85 6.32 -2.29
C TRP A 411 -36.52 6.56 -3.76
N HIS A 412 -35.59 7.48 -4.03
CA HIS A 412 -35.12 7.69 -5.40
C HIS A 412 -34.18 6.55 -5.84
N LEU A 413 -34.13 6.26 -7.15
CA LEU A 413 -33.34 5.16 -7.72
C LEU A 413 -31.84 5.21 -7.35
N ASP A 414 -31.25 6.41 -7.35
CA ASP A 414 -29.86 6.65 -6.94
C ASP A 414 -29.62 6.33 -5.45
N GLU A 415 -30.60 6.61 -4.59
CA GLU A 415 -30.51 6.29 -3.16
C GLU A 415 -30.52 4.79 -2.91
N VAL A 416 -31.45 4.07 -3.56
CA VAL A 416 -31.54 2.60 -3.49
C VAL A 416 -30.27 1.97 -4.06
N PHE A 417 -29.78 2.46 -5.19
CA PHE A 417 -28.56 1.96 -5.83
C PHE A 417 -27.34 2.09 -4.92
N ILE A 418 -27.16 3.23 -4.26
CA ILE A 418 -26.03 3.43 -3.34
C ILE A 418 -26.12 2.49 -2.13
N LEU A 419 -27.30 2.35 -1.51
CA LEU A 419 -27.48 1.46 -0.36
C LEU A 419 -27.20 0.00 -0.74
N MET A 420 -27.73 -0.46 -1.88
CA MET A 420 -27.45 -1.79 -2.41
C MET A 420 -25.96 -1.95 -2.77
N GLY A 421 -25.33 -0.92 -3.33
CA GLY A 421 -23.91 -0.92 -3.67
C GLY A 421 -23.00 -1.08 -2.45
N ILE A 422 -23.31 -0.40 -1.34
CA ILE A 422 -22.59 -0.55 -0.06
C ILE A 422 -22.77 -1.97 0.50
N LEU A 423 -23.99 -2.53 0.42
CA LEU A 423 -24.24 -3.91 0.86
C LEU A 423 -23.48 -4.94 0.01
N ILE A 424 -23.46 -4.77 -1.32
CA ILE A 424 -22.71 -5.60 -2.25
C ILE A 424 -21.21 -5.51 -1.94
N TYR A 425 -20.69 -4.31 -1.69
CA TYR A 425 -19.30 -4.11 -1.32
C TYR A 425 -18.94 -4.85 -0.01
N VAL A 426 -19.76 -4.72 1.03
CA VAL A 426 -19.52 -5.42 2.30
C VAL A 426 -19.59 -6.94 2.12
N ALA A 427 -20.53 -7.44 1.31
CA ALA A 427 -20.64 -8.87 1.04
C ALA A 427 -19.45 -9.39 0.21
N SER A 428 -18.95 -8.60 -0.74
CA SER A 428 -17.85 -9.00 -1.62
C SER A 428 -16.54 -9.18 -0.88
N LEU A 429 -16.35 -8.48 0.24
CA LEU A 429 -15.18 -8.62 1.10
C LEU A 429 -14.98 -10.05 1.65
N GLY A 430 -16.03 -10.88 1.70
CA GLY A 430 -15.97 -12.27 2.13
C GLY A 430 -15.32 -13.26 1.15
N SER A 431 -14.98 -12.81 -0.07
CA SER A 431 -14.47 -13.67 -1.14
C SER A 431 -13.11 -13.20 -1.62
N SER A 432 -12.14 -14.12 -1.72
CA SER A 432 -10.78 -13.81 -2.19
C SER A 432 -10.79 -13.22 -3.60
N SER A 433 -11.56 -13.79 -4.53
CA SER A 433 -11.62 -13.30 -5.92
C SER A 433 -12.19 -11.89 -6.02
N PHE A 434 -13.21 -11.55 -5.22
CA PHE A 434 -13.76 -10.20 -5.20
C PHE A 434 -12.83 -9.19 -4.49
N VAL A 435 -12.03 -9.64 -3.52
CA VAL A 435 -11.00 -8.81 -2.89
C VAL A 435 -9.85 -8.54 -3.86
N GLU A 436 -9.38 -9.53 -4.62
CA GLU A 436 -8.36 -9.34 -5.65
C GLU A 436 -8.84 -8.37 -6.75
N GLU A 437 -10.09 -8.52 -7.18
CA GLU A 437 -10.67 -7.78 -8.31
C GLU A 437 -11.63 -6.64 -7.88
N GLU A 438 -11.40 -6.07 -6.70
CA GLU A 438 -12.25 -5.02 -6.11
C GLU A 438 -12.43 -3.80 -7.03
N GLN A 439 -11.43 -3.52 -7.87
CA GLN A 439 -11.47 -2.49 -8.91
C GLN A 439 -12.74 -2.56 -9.78
N TYR A 440 -13.21 -3.75 -10.16
CA TYR A 440 -14.39 -3.89 -11.01
C TYR A 440 -15.66 -3.47 -10.28
N ILE A 441 -15.74 -3.70 -8.97
CA ILE A 441 -16.87 -3.26 -8.14
C ILE A 441 -16.94 -1.74 -8.14
N TRP A 442 -15.82 -1.06 -7.88
CA TRP A 442 -15.77 0.40 -7.87
C TRP A 442 -16.06 1.00 -9.25
N HIS A 443 -15.49 0.45 -10.33
CA HIS A 443 -15.80 0.88 -11.69
C HIS A 443 -17.28 0.71 -12.05
N PHE A 444 -17.89 -0.41 -11.65
CA PHE A 444 -19.31 -0.68 -11.87
C PHE A 444 -20.20 0.29 -11.09
N LEU A 445 -19.95 0.43 -9.78
CA LEU A 445 -20.73 1.31 -8.91
C LEU A 445 -20.67 2.77 -9.38
N THR A 446 -19.48 3.29 -9.70
CA THR A 446 -19.31 4.67 -10.18
C THR A 446 -19.96 4.89 -11.53
N SER A 447 -19.68 4.02 -12.52
CA SER A 447 -20.20 4.22 -13.88
C SER A 447 -21.73 4.15 -13.93
N THR A 448 -22.32 3.20 -13.21
CA THR A 448 -23.78 3.04 -13.14
C THR A 448 -24.43 4.23 -12.41
N LEU A 449 -23.82 4.73 -11.32
CA LEU A 449 -24.35 5.89 -10.61
C LEU A 449 -24.37 7.14 -11.49
N TYR A 450 -23.30 7.42 -12.24
CA TYR A 450 -23.27 8.55 -13.16
C TYR A 450 -24.16 8.35 -14.40
N LEU A 451 -24.43 7.11 -14.81
CA LEU A 451 -25.45 6.80 -15.82
C LEU A 451 -26.86 7.09 -15.30
N ILE A 452 -27.15 6.80 -14.02
CA ILE A 452 -28.41 7.19 -13.37
C ILE A 452 -28.53 8.72 -13.31
N PHE A 453 -27.45 9.44 -13.01
CA PHE A 453 -27.42 10.92 -13.05
C PHE A 453 -27.68 11.45 -14.47
N LEU A 454 -27.06 10.85 -15.48
CA LEU A 454 -27.32 11.18 -16.89
C LEU A 454 -28.80 10.98 -17.24
N MET A 455 -29.36 9.82 -16.89
CA MET A 455 -30.76 9.48 -17.15
C MET A 455 -31.70 10.48 -16.50
N LYS A 456 -31.51 10.78 -15.20
CA LYS A 456 -32.33 11.75 -14.48
C LYS A 456 -32.21 13.16 -15.06
N THR A 457 -31.00 13.55 -15.50
CA THR A 457 -30.76 14.85 -16.16
C THR A 457 -31.56 14.94 -17.45
N VAL A 458 -31.47 13.93 -18.32
CA VAL A 458 -32.22 13.88 -19.59
C VAL A 458 -33.74 13.89 -19.35
N GLN A 459 -34.23 13.12 -18.37
CA GLN A 459 -35.65 13.11 -18.00
C GLN A 459 -36.14 14.48 -17.53
N SER A 460 -35.32 15.19 -16.74
CA SER A 460 -35.62 16.56 -16.29
C SER A 460 -35.77 17.52 -17.47
N MET A 461 -34.86 17.46 -18.46
CA MET A 461 -34.94 18.29 -19.67
C MET A 461 -36.21 18.02 -20.48
N LEU A 462 -36.54 16.75 -20.68
CA LEU A 462 -37.72 16.35 -21.47
C LEU A 462 -39.03 16.81 -20.79
N LYS A 463 -39.07 16.76 -19.46
CA LYS A 463 -40.24 17.21 -18.68
C LYS A 463 -40.43 18.73 -18.75
N GLU A 464 -39.35 19.51 -18.72
CA GLU A 464 -39.44 20.97 -18.92
C GLU A 464 -39.95 21.31 -20.33
N THR A 465 -39.54 20.56 -21.35
CA THR A 465 -39.94 20.77 -22.76
C THR A 465 -41.45 20.55 -23.00
N ASN A 466 -42.07 19.62 -22.28
CA ASN A 466 -43.51 19.30 -22.43
C ASN A 466 -44.44 20.28 -21.67
N SER A 467 -43.91 21.10 -20.76
CA SER A 467 -44.71 22.00 -19.91
C SER A 467 -44.96 23.40 -20.50
N THR A 468 -44.48 23.67 -21.71
CA THR A 468 -44.55 25.01 -22.32
C THR A 468 -45.81 25.24 -23.14
N VAL A 469 -46.94 25.56 -22.49
CA VAL A 469 -47.94 26.51 -23.06
C VAL A 469 -48.56 27.45 -22.00
N VAL A 470 -48.76 27.06 -20.72
CA VAL A 470 -49.65 27.86 -19.83
C VAL A 470 -48.97 28.61 -18.67
N HIS A 471 -47.84 28.17 -18.10
CA HIS A 471 -47.27 28.79 -16.87
C HIS A 471 -45.98 29.63 -17.04
N ARG A 472 -45.66 30.06 -18.26
CA ARG A 472 -44.40 30.79 -18.56
C ARG A 472 -44.32 32.19 -17.92
N SER A 473 -45.43 32.74 -17.41
CA SER A 473 -45.50 34.10 -16.86
C SER A 473 -45.15 34.18 -15.36
N GLU A 474 -45.57 33.21 -14.54
CA GLU A 474 -45.42 33.31 -13.08
C GLU A 474 -44.13 32.67 -12.55
N ALA A 475 -43.63 31.60 -13.19
CA ALA A 475 -42.38 30.94 -12.79
C ALA A 475 -41.12 31.80 -13.06
N ASN A 476 -41.20 32.76 -13.98
CA ASN A 476 -40.10 33.67 -14.32
C ASN A 476 -39.79 34.70 -13.21
N MET A 477 -40.73 34.96 -12.29
CA MET A 477 -40.51 35.90 -11.19
C MET A 477 -39.86 35.23 -9.96
N PHE A 478 -40.02 33.91 -9.79
CA PHE A 478 -39.46 33.15 -8.66
C PHE A 478 -38.10 32.50 -8.95
N ARG A 479 -37.78 32.20 -10.22
CA ARG A 479 -36.50 31.56 -10.64
C ARG A 479 -35.32 32.54 -10.80
N ARG A 480 -35.55 33.85 -10.58
CA ARG A 480 -34.53 34.91 -10.79
C ARG A 480 -33.52 35.07 -9.65
N ASN A 481 -33.68 34.35 -8.53
CA ASN A 481 -32.88 34.52 -7.30
C ASN A 481 -31.90 33.36 -6.99
N SER A 482 -31.69 32.39 -7.88
CA SER A 482 -30.74 31.29 -7.63
C SER A 482 -29.35 31.60 -8.21
N SER A 483 -28.42 31.98 -7.34
CA SER A 483 -27.01 32.21 -7.70
C SER A 483 -26.27 30.88 -7.80
N SER A 484 -25.94 30.45 -9.02
CA SER A 484 -24.91 29.42 -9.24
C SER A 484 -23.56 30.12 -9.44
N TYR A 485 -22.43 29.43 -9.24
CA TYR A 485 -21.11 29.97 -9.61
C TYR A 485 -21.03 30.42 -11.08
N LEU A 486 -21.89 29.84 -11.91
CA LEU A 486 -22.06 30.20 -13.31
C LEU A 486 -23.07 31.34 -13.54
N ALA A 487 -23.82 31.80 -12.54
CA ALA A 487 -24.74 32.95 -12.66
C ALA A 487 -24.01 34.29 -12.87
N SER A 488 -22.68 34.32 -12.68
CA SER A 488 -21.81 35.41 -13.18
C SER A 488 -21.81 35.48 -14.70
N TYR A 489 -22.06 34.36 -15.39
CA TYR A 489 -22.32 34.33 -16.82
C TYR A 489 -23.84 34.25 -16.97
N LYS A 490 -24.46 35.21 -17.65
CA LYS A 490 -25.89 35.17 -17.98
C LYS A 490 -26.17 34.03 -18.99
N LEU A 491 -25.96 32.77 -18.62
CA LEU A 491 -26.27 31.63 -19.48
C LEU A 491 -27.78 31.55 -19.67
N THR A 492 -28.19 31.34 -20.92
CA THR A 492 -29.58 31.02 -21.22
C THR A 492 -29.93 29.64 -20.63
N PRO A 493 -31.21 29.37 -20.32
CA PRO A 493 -31.63 28.07 -19.79
C PRO A 493 -31.11 26.88 -20.62
N GLY A 494 -31.19 26.96 -21.95
CA GLY A 494 -30.66 25.93 -22.85
C GLY A 494 -29.14 25.72 -22.76
N GLN A 495 -28.36 26.77 -22.44
CA GLN A 495 -26.92 26.64 -22.23
C GLN A 495 -26.59 25.99 -20.88
N GLN A 496 -27.38 26.26 -19.82
CA GLN A 496 -27.23 25.58 -18.53
C GLN A 496 -27.50 24.09 -18.67
N ASP A 497 -28.52 23.76 -19.46
CA ASP A 497 -28.93 22.38 -19.69
C ASP A 497 -27.90 21.59 -20.50
N GLY A 498 -27.30 22.21 -21.53
CA GLY A 498 -26.15 21.65 -22.22
C GLY A 498 -24.95 21.42 -21.28
N CYS A 499 -24.64 22.38 -20.41
CA CYS A 499 -23.52 22.27 -19.45
C CYS A 499 -23.69 21.10 -18.47
N LYS A 500 -24.90 20.86 -17.96
CA LYS A 500 -25.22 19.69 -17.12
C LYS A 500 -24.96 18.38 -17.85
N LEU A 501 -25.37 18.30 -19.12
CA LEU A 501 -25.14 17.11 -19.94
C LEU A 501 -23.64 16.87 -20.18
N TYR A 502 -22.91 17.90 -20.60
CA TYR A 502 -21.48 17.80 -20.87
C TYR A 502 -20.67 17.37 -19.65
N THR A 503 -20.98 17.90 -18.47
CA THR A 503 -20.25 17.55 -17.23
C THR A 503 -20.40 16.08 -16.86
N VAL A 504 -21.61 15.49 -16.97
CA VAL A 504 -21.80 14.05 -16.71
C VAL A 504 -21.13 13.19 -17.79
N LEU A 505 -21.21 13.58 -19.06
CA LEU A 505 -20.55 12.87 -20.16
C LEU A 505 -19.03 12.86 -20.01
N ILE A 506 -18.43 13.98 -19.60
CA ILE A 506 -17.00 14.07 -19.30
C ILE A 506 -16.62 13.05 -18.22
N VAL A 507 -17.41 12.92 -17.14
CA VAL A 507 -17.11 11.95 -16.08
C VAL A 507 -17.14 10.51 -16.60
N LEU A 508 -18.13 10.16 -17.41
CA LEU A 508 -18.28 8.82 -17.98
C LEU A 508 -17.18 8.48 -18.99
N VAL A 509 -16.82 9.42 -19.89
CA VAL A 509 -15.75 9.22 -20.88
C VAL A 509 -14.40 9.10 -20.19
N ALA A 510 -14.09 10.00 -19.25
CA ALA A 510 -12.86 9.91 -18.45
C ALA A 510 -12.80 8.58 -17.68
N GLY A 511 -13.91 8.15 -17.09
CA GLY A 511 -14.00 6.86 -16.38
C GLY A 511 -13.77 5.66 -17.30
N ARG A 512 -14.24 5.71 -18.54
CA ARG A 512 -14.00 4.67 -19.54
C ARG A 512 -12.53 4.60 -19.94
N ILE A 513 -11.87 5.74 -20.12
CA ILE A 513 -10.44 5.81 -20.45
C ILE A 513 -9.60 5.30 -19.27
N LEU A 514 -9.91 5.74 -18.03
CA LEU A 514 -9.23 5.28 -16.81
C LEU A 514 -9.32 3.76 -16.64
N ARG A 515 -10.51 3.18 -16.86
CA ARG A 515 -10.69 1.72 -16.81
C ARG A 515 -9.88 1.00 -17.90
N ALA A 516 -9.69 1.62 -19.06
CA ALA A 516 -8.86 1.05 -20.11
C ALA A 516 -7.35 1.24 -19.86
N TRP A 517 -6.98 2.09 -18.89
CA TRP A 517 -5.59 2.44 -18.60
C TRP A 517 -4.85 1.29 -17.95
N TYR A 518 -5.45 0.73 -16.90
CA TYR A 518 -5.05 -0.49 -16.21
C TYR A 518 -6.21 -1.46 -16.24
N GLN A 519 -6.21 -2.37 -17.23
CA GLN A 519 -7.31 -3.35 -17.39
C GLN A 519 -7.07 -4.63 -16.58
N GLY A 520 -5.80 -4.96 -16.36
CA GLY A 520 -5.39 -6.19 -15.73
C GLY A 520 -5.35 -6.04 -14.22
N GLY A 521 -6.34 -6.60 -13.51
CA GLY A 521 -6.08 -7.08 -12.16
C GLY A 521 -4.98 -8.14 -12.18
N ILE A 522 -4.59 -8.64 -11.01
CA ILE A 522 -3.48 -9.62 -10.88
C ILE A 522 -3.69 -10.82 -11.83
N ASN A 523 -4.94 -11.25 -12.03
CA ASN A 523 -5.28 -12.40 -12.88
C ASN A 523 -5.26 -12.10 -14.38
N TRP A 524 -5.31 -10.83 -14.77
CA TRP A 524 -5.49 -10.38 -16.15
C TRP A 524 -4.30 -9.54 -16.64
N VAL A 525 -3.16 -9.61 -15.94
CA VAL A 525 -1.91 -8.90 -16.27
C VAL A 525 -1.41 -9.23 -17.68
N HIS A 526 -1.75 -10.38 -18.25
CA HIS A 526 -1.35 -10.76 -19.61
C HIS A 526 -2.12 -10.00 -20.72
N PHE A 527 -3.25 -9.37 -20.41
CA PHE A 527 -3.98 -8.59 -21.42
C PHE A 527 -3.33 -7.23 -21.69
N PRO A 528 -3.35 -6.76 -22.96
CA PRO A 528 -2.82 -5.45 -23.30
C PRO A 528 -3.69 -4.34 -22.70
N ASP A 529 -3.05 -3.35 -22.09
CA ASP A 529 -3.67 -2.13 -21.60
C ASP A 529 -2.85 -0.90 -22.03
N ILE A 530 -3.43 0.30 -21.87
CA ILE A 530 -2.79 1.54 -22.34
C ILE A 530 -1.46 1.77 -21.62
N SER A 531 -1.39 1.41 -20.33
CA SER A 531 -0.17 1.57 -19.53
C SER A 531 1.01 0.77 -20.09
N LYS A 532 0.81 -0.51 -20.43
CA LYS A 532 1.85 -1.39 -20.98
C LYS A 532 2.34 -0.93 -22.34
N ILE A 533 1.40 -0.47 -23.19
CA ILE A 533 1.74 0.09 -24.50
C ILE A 533 2.63 1.33 -24.32
N LEU A 534 2.31 2.20 -23.36
CA LEU A 534 3.11 3.39 -23.05
C LEU A 534 4.47 3.05 -22.43
N THR A 535 4.55 2.02 -21.59
CA THR A 535 5.82 1.56 -21.01
C THR A 535 6.78 1.03 -22.07
N GLN A 536 6.26 0.42 -23.14
CA GLN A 536 7.04 -0.06 -24.29
C GLN A 536 7.35 1.04 -25.33
N SER A 537 6.72 2.21 -25.21
CA SER A 537 6.86 3.31 -26.15
C SER A 537 8.13 4.14 -25.89
N ASP A 538 8.53 4.94 -26.89
CA ASP A 538 9.65 5.87 -26.73
C ASP A 538 9.42 6.83 -25.55
N SER A 539 10.44 6.97 -24.72
CA SER A 539 10.46 7.88 -23.55
C SER A 539 10.04 9.34 -23.86
N SER A 540 10.21 9.79 -25.11
CA SER A 540 9.80 11.12 -25.58
C SER A 540 8.27 11.31 -25.58
N ILE A 541 7.51 10.25 -25.86
CA ILE A 541 6.04 10.27 -25.88
C ILE A 541 5.53 10.45 -24.45
N VAL A 542 6.03 9.64 -23.51
CA VAL A 542 5.63 9.70 -22.10
C VAL A 542 5.91 11.08 -21.51
N LYS A 543 7.09 11.65 -21.78
CA LYS A 543 7.43 13.02 -21.34
C LYS A 543 6.51 14.10 -21.92
N SER A 544 6.11 13.95 -23.18
CA SER A 544 5.19 14.88 -23.83
C SER A 544 3.82 14.83 -23.16
N LEU A 545 3.32 13.64 -22.83
CA LEU A 545 2.07 13.46 -22.08
C LEU A 545 2.13 14.04 -20.67
N GLN A 546 3.25 13.86 -19.95
CA GLN A 546 3.47 14.49 -18.65
C GLN A 546 3.44 16.02 -18.77
N SER A 547 4.14 16.56 -19.76
CA SER A 547 4.23 18.00 -20.00
C SER A 547 2.88 18.63 -20.31
N ILE A 548 2.07 17.96 -21.15
CA ILE A 548 0.70 18.37 -21.46
C ILE A 548 -0.16 18.35 -20.20
N SER A 549 0.00 17.34 -19.34
CA SER A 549 -0.76 17.22 -18.09
C SER A 549 -0.45 18.36 -17.12
N VAL A 550 0.83 18.70 -16.95
CA VAL A 550 1.25 19.84 -16.11
C VAL A 550 0.67 21.15 -16.64
N LEU A 551 0.78 21.39 -17.96
CA LEU A 551 0.24 22.59 -18.58
C LEU A 551 -1.29 22.69 -18.39
N ALA A 552 -2.02 21.57 -18.56
CA ALA A 552 -3.45 21.53 -18.36
C ALA A 552 -3.86 21.90 -16.93
N VAL A 553 -3.16 21.39 -15.90
CA VAL A 553 -3.43 21.74 -14.49
C VAL A 553 -3.19 23.23 -14.23
N VAL A 554 -2.09 23.80 -14.75
CA VAL A 554 -1.78 25.24 -14.62
C VAL A 554 -2.86 26.11 -15.30
N VAL A 555 -3.32 25.72 -16.49
CA VAL A 555 -4.38 26.43 -17.21
C VAL A 555 -5.70 26.35 -16.46
N LEU A 556 -6.09 25.16 -15.96
CA LEU A 556 -7.32 24.98 -15.19
C LEU A 556 -7.33 25.81 -13.90
N TYR A 557 -6.21 25.90 -13.19
CA TYR A 557 -6.10 26.77 -12.02
C TYR A 557 -6.20 28.26 -12.40
N SER A 558 -5.55 28.66 -13.50
CA SER A 558 -5.63 30.04 -14.01
C SER A 558 -7.07 30.44 -14.33
N VAL A 559 -7.81 29.57 -15.04
CA VAL A 559 -9.23 29.78 -15.32
C VAL A 559 -10.04 29.87 -14.01
N SER A 560 -9.78 28.96 -13.06
CA SER A 560 -10.48 28.96 -11.78
C SER A 560 -10.26 30.25 -10.98
N LEU A 561 -9.05 30.80 -10.99
CA LEU A 561 -8.71 32.08 -10.34
C LEU A 561 -9.35 33.28 -11.04
N MET A 562 -9.42 33.28 -12.38
CA MET A 562 -10.09 34.35 -13.14
C MET A 562 -11.57 34.46 -12.82
N LEU A 563 -12.22 33.36 -12.40
CA LEU A 563 -13.62 33.35 -11.98
C LEU A 563 -13.84 34.09 -10.65
N LEU A 564 -12.82 34.28 -9.80
CA LEU A 564 -12.96 35.07 -8.58
C LEU A 564 -12.76 36.58 -8.86
N ARG A 565 -13.87 37.32 -8.91
CA ARG A 565 -13.86 38.79 -9.08
C ARG A 565 -13.50 39.52 -7.78
N THR A 566 -12.28 39.36 -7.26
CA THR A 566 -11.85 39.94 -5.96
C THR A 566 -10.42 40.53 -6.02
N ARG A 567 -9.86 40.97 -4.88
CA ARG A 567 -8.57 41.69 -4.76
C ARG A 567 -7.46 41.05 -5.60
N ARG A 568 -7.05 41.77 -6.65
CA ARG A 568 -6.13 41.29 -7.70
C ARG A 568 -4.77 40.82 -7.18
N ILE A 569 -4.24 41.44 -6.12
CA ILE A 569 -2.88 41.17 -5.62
C ILE A 569 -2.71 39.73 -5.10
N LEU A 570 -3.63 39.25 -4.23
CA LEU A 570 -3.55 37.88 -3.70
C LEU A 570 -3.66 36.85 -4.83
N ILE A 571 -4.62 37.05 -5.74
CA ILE A 571 -4.88 36.15 -6.85
C ILE A 571 -3.65 36.06 -7.77
N ILE A 572 -3.00 37.19 -8.06
CA ILE A 572 -1.76 37.23 -8.85
C ILE A 572 -0.63 36.47 -8.15
N GLY A 573 -0.45 36.67 -6.83
CA GLY A 573 0.58 35.94 -6.07
C GLY A 573 0.35 34.43 -6.08
N LEU A 574 -0.88 33.98 -5.89
CA LEU A 574 -1.24 32.57 -5.97
C LEU A 574 -1.04 32.00 -7.36
N TRP A 575 -1.45 32.72 -8.40
CA TRP A 575 -1.23 32.34 -9.79
C TRP A 575 0.27 32.17 -10.10
N LEU A 576 1.10 33.14 -9.70
CA LEU A 576 2.54 33.10 -9.93
C LEU A 576 3.20 31.93 -9.18
N SER A 577 2.77 31.65 -7.95
CA SER A 577 3.28 30.52 -7.17
C SER A 577 2.91 29.15 -7.76
N HIS A 578 1.72 29.03 -8.35
CA HIS A 578 1.31 27.80 -9.00
C HIS A 578 2.01 27.63 -10.36
N LEU A 579 2.21 28.72 -11.10
CA LEU A 579 2.98 28.73 -12.34
C LEU A 579 4.44 28.32 -12.09
N SER A 580 5.08 28.85 -11.03
CA SER A 580 6.44 28.47 -10.68
C SER A 580 6.53 27.00 -10.27
N CYS A 581 5.59 26.49 -9.47
CA CYS A 581 5.49 25.06 -9.16
C CYS A 581 5.31 24.20 -10.41
N GLY A 582 4.44 24.59 -11.35
CA GLY A 582 4.28 23.89 -12.64
C GLY A 582 5.57 23.85 -13.45
N LEU A 583 6.31 24.97 -13.52
CA LEU A 583 7.62 25.03 -14.19
C LEU A 583 8.66 24.14 -13.51
N LEU A 584 8.67 24.06 -12.16
CA LEU A 584 9.58 23.17 -11.42
C LEU A 584 9.31 21.69 -11.74
N VAL A 585 8.04 21.28 -11.83
CA VAL A 585 7.67 19.91 -12.22
C VAL A 585 8.15 19.62 -13.66
N MET A 586 7.96 20.56 -14.58
CA MET A 586 8.48 20.44 -15.96
C MET A 586 10.01 20.31 -16.01
N LEU A 587 10.73 21.13 -15.23
CA LEU A 587 12.18 21.08 -15.09
C LEU A 587 12.64 19.71 -14.56
N HIS A 588 11.94 19.17 -13.57
CA HIS A 588 12.22 17.84 -13.02
C HIS A 588 12.07 16.74 -14.08
N ILE A 589 10.94 16.74 -14.81
CA ILE A 589 10.66 15.78 -15.90
C ILE A 589 11.75 15.83 -16.98
N TRP A 590 12.16 17.03 -17.39
CA TRP A 590 13.16 17.19 -18.44
C TRP A 590 14.54 16.71 -17.99
N LYS A 591 14.95 17.04 -16.76
CA LYS A 591 16.28 16.74 -16.22
C LYS A 591 16.47 15.27 -15.86
N SER A 592 15.41 14.53 -15.56
CA SER A 592 15.48 13.11 -15.16
C SER A 592 15.99 12.13 -16.23
N GLN A 593 16.41 12.59 -17.43
CA GLN A 593 16.89 11.72 -18.52
C GLN A 593 18.26 12.12 -19.08
N VAL A 594 18.90 13.19 -18.59
CA VAL A 594 20.26 13.52 -19.03
C VAL A 594 21.22 12.66 -18.21
N ASP A 595 21.69 11.58 -18.83
CA ASP A 595 22.73 10.61 -18.43
C ASP A 595 22.28 9.37 -17.64
N THR A 596 22.13 8.25 -18.36
CA THR A 596 22.10 6.87 -17.82
C THR A 596 23.51 6.32 -17.53
N SER A 597 24.50 7.19 -17.32
CA SER A 597 25.89 6.79 -17.07
C SER A 597 26.62 7.70 -16.07
N THR A 598 25.93 8.58 -15.35
CA THR A 598 26.52 9.41 -14.30
C THR A 598 25.69 9.38 -13.02
N PRO A 599 26.31 9.46 -11.83
CA PRO A 599 25.60 9.39 -10.55
C PRO A 599 24.69 10.61 -10.36
N ILE A 600 23.61 10.37 -9.60
CA ILE A 600 22.57 11.28 -9.10
C ILE A 600 22.89 12.78 -9.27
N ASN A 601 22.09 13.46 -10.08
CA ASN A 601 22.15 14.90 -10.25
C ASN A 601 21.51 15.58 -9.01
N HIS A 602 22.29 15.99 -7.98
CA HIS A 602 21.82 16.71 -6.77
C HIS A 602 20.73 17.77 -7.03
N SER A 603 20.80 18.37 -8.21
CA SER A 603 19.85 19.34 -8.73
C SER A 603 18.39 18.86 -8.87
N THR A 604 18.09 17.59 -9.17
CA THR A 604 16.69 17.10 -9.29
C THR A 604 16.02 16.98 -7.91
N THR A 605 16.77 16.56 -6.90
CA THR A 605 16.34 16.55 -5.49
C THR A 605 16.06 17.97 -5.01
N SER A 606 16.96 18.91 -5.28
CA SER A 606 16.75 20.32 -4.91
C SER A 606 15.52 20.93 -5.60
N ILE A 607 15.23 20.59 -6.86
CA ILE A 607 14.02 21.04 -7.56
C ILE A 607 12.75 20.57 -6.83
N ALA A 608 12.69 19.30 -6.43
CA ALA A 608 11.55 18.76 -5.69
C ALA A 608 11.40 19.40 -4.30
N GLN A 609 12.51 19.64 -3.58
CA GLN A 609 12.49 20.33 -2.29
C GLN A 609 11.98 21.77 -2.39
N ILE A 610 12.42 22.52 -3.42
CA ILE A 610 11.93 23.88 -3.68
C ILE A 610 10.42 23.84 -3.98
N PHE A 611 9.96 22.86 -4.75
CA PHE A 611 8.53 22.65 -5.01
C PHE A 611 7.75 22.44 -3.70
N TYR A 612 8.21 21.55 -2.81
CA TYR A 612 7.54 21.29 -1.53
C TYR A 612 7.42 22.55 -0.66
N VAL A 613 8.47 23.36 -0.60
CA VAL A 613 8.47 24.62 0.16
C VAL A 613 7.45 25.61 -0.42
N ILE A 614 7.50 25.88 -1.73
CA ILE A 614 6.60 26.85 -2.38
C ILE A 614 5.15 26.39 -2.26
N ALA A 615 4.87 25.11 -2.57
CA ALA A 615 3.52 24.56 -2.49
C ALA A 615 2.95 24.64 -1.06
N SER A 616 3.74 24.23 -0.05
CA SER A 616 3.30 24.25 1.35
C SER A 616 3.01 25.66 1.85
N ILE A 617 3.88 26.64 1.51
CA ILE A 617 3.67 28.05 1.86
C ILE A 617 2.41 28.58 1.19
N SER A 618 2.23 28.36 -0.12
CA SER A 618 1.06 28.85 -0.85
C SER A 618 -0.26 28.29 -0.32
N VAL A 619 -0.30 26.99 -0.03
CA VAL A 619 -1.46 26.30 0.55
C VAL A 619 -1.79 26.85 1.95
N THR A 620 -0.78 26.98 2.81
CA THR A 620 -0.94 27.46 4.19
C THR A 620 -1.36 28.93 4.23
N CYS A 621 -0.72 29.79 3.43
CA CYS A 621 -1.09 31.20 3.30
C CYS A 621 -2.52 31.36 2.80
N THR A 622 -2.96 30.57 1.82
CA THR A 622 -4.33 30.63 1.32
C THR A 622 -5.34 30.23 2.39
N PHE A 623 -5.10 29.13 3.10
CA PHE A 623 -5.95 28.67 4.19
C PHE A 623 -6.10 29.73 5.29
N LEU A 624 -4.99 30.33 5.74
CA LEU A 624 -5.01 31.29 6.83
C LEU A 624 -5.59 32.65 6.42
N LEU A 625 -5.23 33.17 5.25
CA LEU A 625 -5.54 34.55 4.83
C LEU A 625 -6.88 34.67 4.10
N SER A 626 -7.35 33.63 3.40
CA SER A 626 -8.58 33.76 2.59
C SER A 626 -9.79 34.24 3.41
N PRO A 627 -10.05 33.77 4.65
CA PRO A 627 -11.22 34.20 5.41
C PRO A 627 -11.17 35.64 5.89
N TRP A 628 -9.99 36.27 5.87
CA TRP A 628 -9.80 37.68 6.26
C TRP A 628 -9.95 38.64 5.08
N ILE A 629 -9.72 38.16 3.87
CA ILE A 629 -9.64 38.98 2.66
C ILE A 629 -11.02 39.23 2.06
N PHE A 630 -11.92 38.23 2.09
CA PHE A 630 -13.26 38.37 1.54
C PHE A 630 -14.16 39.23 2.44
N PRO A 631 -15.09 40.03 1.87
CA PRO A 631 -15.95 40.92 2.63
C PRO A 631 -17.01 40.15 3.44
N THR A 632 -17.31 40.64 4.65
CA THR A 632 -18.36 40.09 5.52
C THR A 632 -19.75 40.65 5.20
N HIS A 633 -19.83 41.85 4.61
CA HIS A 633 -21.06 42.53 4.18
C HIS A 633 -20.84 43.21 2.82
N SER A 634 -21.88 43.35 2.01
CA SER A 634 -21.86 44.22 0.82
C SER A 634 -21.75 45.66 1.28
N LYS A 635 -20.74 46.39 0.81
CA LYS A 635 -20.68 47.84 1.02
C LYS A 635 -21.90 48.50 0.39
N GLU A 636 -22.45 49.48 1.10
CA GLU A 636 -23.53 50.37 0.68
C GLU A 636 -23.46 50.71 -0.80
N ALA A 637 -24.54 50.44 -1.52
CA ALA A 637 -24.85 51.25 -2.68
C ALA A 637 -25.13 52.67 -2.15
N GLU A 638 -24.38 53.67 -2.60
CA GLU A 638 -24.77 55.06 -2.44
C GLU A 638 -26.23 55.21 -2.93
N PRO A 639 -27.11 55.90 -2.18
CA PRO A 639 -28.47 56.13 -2.61
C PRO A 639 -28.47 57.19 -3.72
N THR A 640 -28.05 56.82 -4.92
CA THR A 640 -28.38 57.58 -6.11
C THR A 640 -29.69 57.02 -6.67
N SER A 641 -30.66 57.91 -6.74
CA SER A 641 -32.05 57.67 -7.12
C SER A 641 -32.20 56.84 -8.41
N SER A 642 -33.16 55.91 -8.33
CA SER A 642 -33.87 55.22 -9.43
C SER A 642 -33.39 53.81 -9.86
N SER A 643 -34.34 52.88 -9.79
CA SER A 643 -34.35 51.47 -10.18
C SER A 643 -33.86 50.45 -9.14
N GLY A 644 -34.82 49.64 -8.67
CA GLY A 644 -34.66 48.63 -7.63
C GLY A 644 -33.78 47.46 -8.05
N SER A 645 -32.50 47.53 -7.70
CA SER A 645 -31.63 46.36 -7.61
C SER A 645 -31.51 45.95 -6.14
N ASN A 646 -31.88 44.69 -5.86
CA ASN A 646 -31.76 44.11 -4.52
C ASN A 646 -30.29 44.15 -4.07
N PRO A 647 -30.00 44.44 -2.79
CA PRO A 647 -28.63 44.42 -2.27
C PRO A 647 -28.02 43.02 -2.42
N GLU A 648 -26.88 42.91 -3.12
CA GLU A 648 -26.14 41.66 -3.30
C GLU A 648 -25.73 41.10 -1.92
N LYS A 649 -26.32 39.97 -1.51
CA LYS A 649 -26.06 39.33 -0.22
C LYS A 649 -24.59 38.89 -0.09
N ALA A 650 -24.08 38.90 1.14
CA ALA A 650 -22.70 38.57 1.50
C ALA A 650 -22.25 37.16 1.03
N HIS A 651 -21.54 37.09 -0.11
CA HIS A 651 -20.97 35.85 -0.69
C HIS A 651 -19.52 35.55 -0.24
N GLY A 652 -18.94 36.33 0.66
CA GLY A 652 -17.52 36.23 1.03
C GLY A 652 -17.10 34.89 1.64
N LEU A 653 -17.97 34.25 2.43
CA LEU A 653 -17.71 32.94 3.05
C LEU A 653 -17.46 31.87 1.97
N ASN A 654 -18.38 31.76 1.01
CA ASN A 654 -18.32 30.77 -0.06
C ASN A 654 -17.09 30.98 -0.94
N HIS A 655 -16.76 32.23 -1.29
CA HIS A 655 -15.55 32.52 -2.07
C HIS A 655 -14.25 32.16 -1.32
N SER A 656 -14.20 32.34 0.00
CA SER A 656 -13.05 31.93 0.82
C SER A 656 -12.86 30.41 0.84
N VAL A 657 -13.94 29.65 1.06
CA VAL A 657 -13.91 28.19 1.04
C VAL A 657 -13.55 27.66 -0.35
N PHE A 658 -14.11 28.26 -1.41
CA PHE A 658 -13.80 27.90 -2.79
C PHE A 658 -12.34 28.12 -3.15
N LEU A 659 -11.79 29.30 -2.86
CA LEU A 659 -10.39 29.61 -3.14
C LEU A 659 -9.48 28.61 -2.42
N THR A 660 -9.75 28.35 -1.14
CA THR A 660 -8.97 27.39 -0.34
C THR A 660 -9.05 25.98 -0.93
N GLY A 661 -10.25 25.50 -1.26
CA GLY A 661 -10.44 24.17 -1.86
C GLY A 661 -9.78 24.03 -3.23
N VAL A 662 -9.92 25.02 -4.12
CA VAL A 662 -9.29 24.97 -5.46
C VAL A 662 -7.78 24.96 -5.33
N THR A 663 -7.20 25.80 -4.47
CA THR A 663 -5.76 25.78 -4.18
C THR A 663 -5.32 24.40 -3.67
N TYR A 664 -6.05 23.77 -2.74
CA TYR A 664 -5.74 22.41 -2.29
C TYR A 664 -5.72 21.41 -3.45
N THR A 665 -6.78 21.38 -4.26
CA THR A 665 -6.90 20.40 -5.36
C THR A 665 -5.81 20.56 -6.42
N MET A 666 -5.47 21.79 -6.81
CA MET A 666 -4.54 22.03 -7.92
C MET A 666 -3.08 21.82 -7.52
N PHE A 667 -2.67 22.27 -6.31
CA PHE A 667 -1.34 21.95 -5.78
C PHE A 667 -1.18 20.45 -5.50
N TRP A 668 -2.25 19.77 -5.05
CA TRP A 668 -2.23 18.31 -4.92
C TRP A 668 -2.02 17.61 -6.27
N CYS A 669 -2.68 18.06 -7.34
CA CYS A 669 -2.46 17.50 -8.67
C CYS A 669 -1.02 17.72 -9.16
N LEU A 670 -0.42 18.90 -8.95
CA LEU A 670 1.00 19.11 -9.28
C LEU A 670 1.93 18.21 -8.44
N LEU A 671 1.61 18.00 -7.15
CA LEU A 671 2.35 17.08 -6.29
C LEU A 671 2.25 15.64 -6.82
N GLN A 672 1.07 15.19 -7.23
CA GLN A 672 0.89 13.85 -7.81
C GLN A 672 1.60 13.72 -9.16
N LEU A 673 1.62 14.76 -10.00
CA LEU A 673 2.38 14.76 -11.26
C LEU A 673 3.90 14.73 -11.04
N LEU A 674 4.39 15.19 -9.89
CA LEU A 674 5.79 15.07 -9.49
C LEU A 674 6.12 13.68 -8.94
N LEU A 675 5.21 13.09 -8.15
CA LEU A 675 5.48 11.89 -7.36
C LEU A 675 5.10 10.57 -8.05
N GLN A 676 4.03 10.54 -8.85
CA GLN A 676 3.51 9.34 -9.49
C GLN A 676 4.43 8.87 -10.63
N GLN A 677 4.31 7.58 -10.99
CA GLN A 677 4.95 7.05 -12.20
C GLN A 677 4.63 7.91 -13.44
N PRO A 678 5.58 8.09 -14.39
CA PRO A 678 5.36 8.91 -15.57
C PRO A 678 4.13 8.56 -16.41
N ILE A 679 3.79 7.27 -16.48
CA ILE A 679 2.62 6.74 -17.18
C ILE A 679 1.28 7.15 -16.55
N ASN A 680 1.28 7.59 -15.28
CA ASN A 680 0.09 7.99 -14.53
C ASN A 680 -0.28 9.48 -14.69
N ALA A 681 0.47 10.26 -15.46
CA ALA A 681 0.20 11.70 -15.60
C ALA A 681 -1.18 12.00 -16.22
N ILE A 682 -1.58 11.26 -17.26
CA ILE A 682 -2.90 11.41 -17.88
C ILE A 682 -4.02 10.93 -16.94
N PRO A 683 -3.92 9.77 -16.27
CA PRO A 683 -4.86 9.38 -15.23
C PRO A 683 -5.08 10.44 -14.14
N VAL A 684 -4.01 11.06 -13.62
CA VAL A 684 -4.11 12.15 -12.63
C VAL A 684 -4.95 13.31 -13.17
N LEU A 685 -4.72 13.72 -14.43
CA LEU A 685 -5.49 14.77 -15.09
C LEU A 685 -6.97 14.38 -15.29
N LEU A 686 -7.24 13.14 -15.70
CA LEU A 686 -8.60 12.65 -15.90
C LEU A 686 -9.38 12.60 -14.58
N ILE A 687 -8.75 12.17 -13.48
CA ILE A 687 -9.35 12.17 -12.14
C ILE A 687 -9.69 13.60 -11.71
N LEU A 688 -8.78 14.56 -11.90
CA LEU A 688 -9.04 15.98 -11.64
C LEU A 688 -10.25 16.48 -12.44
N LEU A 689 -10.32 16.13 -13.73
CA LEU A 689 -11.43 16.52 -14.60
C LEU A 689 -12.76 15.93 -14.15
N GLN A 690 -12.77 14.68 -13.69
CA GLN A 690 -13.97 14.05 -13.14
C GLN A 690 -14.46 14.76 -11.86
N ILE A 691 -13.55 15.14 -10.97
CA ILE A 691 -13.88 15.86 -9.72
C ILE A 691 -14.45 17.25 -10.03
N ILE A 692 -13.78 18.04 -10.88
CA ILE A 692 -14.26 19.38 -11.27
C ILE A 692 -15.63 19.28 -11.94
N SER A 693 -15.79 18.34 -12.88
CA SER A 693 -17.06 18.15 -13.60
C SER A 693 -18.20 17.73 -12.65
N SER A 694 -17.91 16.89 -11.67
CA SER A 694 -18.90 16.47 -10.65
C SER A 694 -19.30 17.63 -9.74
N VAL A 695 -18.36 18.46 -9.30
CA VAL A 695 -18.64 19.66 -8.51
C VAL A 695 -19.51 20.64 -9.30
N ILE A 696 -19.19 20.88 -10.58
CA ILE A 696 -19.99 21.74 -11.45
C ILE A 696 -21.38 21.14 -11.66
N TYR A 697 -21.49 19.84 -11.92
CA TYR A 697 -22.78 19.18 -12.09
C TYR A 697 -23.69 19.36 -10.85
N PHE A 698 -23.19 19.05 -9.65
CA PHE A 698 -23.95 19.21 -8.41
C PHE A 698 -24.24 20.67 -8.06
N SER A 699 -23.48 21.63 -8.60
CA SER A 699 -23.76 23.05 -8.45
C SER A 699 -24.94 23.54 -9.29
N LEU A 700 -25.09 22.97 -10.49
CA LEU A 700 -26.12 23.34 -11.45
C LEU A 700 -27.46 22.68 -11.10
N GLU A 701 -27.44 21.49 -10.49
CA GLU A 701 -28.62 20.65 -10.27
C GLU A 701 -28.89 20.41 -8.78
N LYS A 702 -29.39 21.46 -8.09
CA LYS A 702 -29.52 21.49 -6.62
C LYS A 702 -30.67 20.64 -6.06
N SER A 703 -31.72 20.35 -6.85
CA SER A 703 -32.95 19.68 -6.39
C SER A 703 -33.04 18.19 -6.72
N LEU A 704 -32.28 17.70 -7.70
CA LEU A 704 -32.45 16.36 -8.28
C LEU A 704 -31.81 15.25 -7.43
N HIS A 705 -30.79 15.59 -6.64
CA HIS A 705 -30.03 14.65 -5.81
C HIS A 705 -29.90 15.15 -4.38
N ARG A 706 -30.10 14.25 -3.41
CA ARG A 706 -29.89 14.57 -1.99
C ARG A 706 -28.40 14.75 -1.70
N GLN A 707 -28.07 15.57 -0.70
CA GLN A 707 -26.68 15.87 -0.33
C GLN A 707 -25.84 14.62 -0.04
N TRP A 708 -26.43 13.63 0.63
CA TRP A 708 -25.70 12.42 0.99
C TRP A 708 -25.36 11.58 -0.25
N VAL A 709 -26.22 11.57 -1.29
CA VAL A 709 -25.95 10.91 -2.58
C VAL A 709 -24.74 11.56 -3.26
N GLN A 710 -24.68 12.90 -3.27
CA GLN A 710 -23.55 13.65 -3.82
C GLN A 710 -22.24 13.32 -3.09
N VAL A 711 -22.30 13.21 -1.76
CA VAL A 711 -21.14 12.86 -0.93
C VAL A 711 -20.62 11.47 -1.27
N VAL A 712 -21.50 10.46 -1.34
CA VAL A 712 -21.10 9.09 -1.66
C VAL A 712 -20.63 8.94 -3.11
N ALA A 713 -21.26 9.64 -4.07
CA ALA A 713 -20.85 9.61 -5.47
C ALA A 713 -19.40 10.05 -5.66
N MET A 714 -19.00 11.11 -4.95
CA MET A 714 -17.61 11.53 -4.89
C MET A 714 -16.74 10.44 -4.25
N GLN A 715 -17.13 9.83 -3.14
CA GLN A 715 -16.31 8.75 -2.53
C GLN A 715 -16.05 7.58 -3.49
N PHE A 716 -17.07 7.18 -4.25
CA PHE A 716 -16.96 6.16 -5.28
C PHE A 716 -15.95 6.58 -6.36
N LEU A 717 -15.97 7.85 -6.76
CA LEU A 717 -15.00 8.41 -7.71
C LEU A 717 -13.56 8.37 -7.17
N GLY A 718 -13.36 8.66 -5.88
CA GLY A 718 -12.04 8.61 -5.24
C GLY A 718 -11.47 7.18 -5.21
N MET A 719 -12.30 6.19 -4.86
CA MET A 719 -11.87 4.78 -4.91
C MET A 719 -11.67 4.29 -6.34
N THR A 720 -12.49 4.73 -7.29
CA THR A 720 -12.31 4.40 -8.71
C THR A 720 -11.00 4.96 -9.26
N GLY A 721 -10.61 6.17 -8.86
CA GLY A 721 -9.33 6.75 -9.24
C GLY A 721 -8.13 6.12 -8.51
N HIS A 722 -8.29 5.55 -7.32
CA HIS A 722 -7.24 4.75 -6.65
C HIS A 722 -6.81 3.58 -7.54
N PHE A 723 -7.76 2.77 -8.00
CA PHE A 723 -7.49 1.67 -8.95
C PHE A 723 -7.13 2.20 -10.34
N GLY A 724 -7.70 3.35 -10.76
CA GLY A 724 -7.35 4.01 -12.02
C GLY A 724 -5.91 4.52 -12.13
N LEU A 725 -5.18 4.62 -11.01
CA LEU A 725 -3.73 4.91 -10.95
C LEU A 725 -2.86 3.65 -10.96
N GLY A 726 -3.45 2.45 -11.08
CA GLY A 726 -2.74 1.18 -11.12
C GLY A 726 -2.51 0.53 -9.75
N ASN A 727 -3.07 1.10 -8.68
CA ASN A 727 -3.01 0.46 -7.35
C ASN A 727 -3.90 -0.79 -7.31
N THR A 728 -3.46 -1.80 -6.57
CA THR A 728 -4.22 -3.03 -6.28
C THR A 728 -4.20 -3.31 -4.78
N ASN A 729 -4.87 -4.37 -4.33
CA ASN A 729 -4.79 -4.80 -2.93
C ASN A 729 -3.51 -5.63 -2.61
N SER A 730 -2.55 -5.71 -3.53
CA SER A 730 -1.24 -6.31 -3.31
C SER A 730 -0.22 -5.28 -2.82
N LEU A 731 0.70 -5.67 -1.93
CA LEU A 731 1.81 -4.81 -1.53
C LEU A 731 2.75 -4.51 -2.71
N ALA A 732 2.84 -5.42 -3.68
CA ALA A 732 3.67 -5.26 -4.88
C ALA A 732 3.19 -4.14 -5.81
N SER A 733 1.98 -3.59 -5.65
CA SER A 733 1.56 -2.42 -6.45
C SER A 733 1.95 -1.07 -5.86
N ILE A 734 2.57 -1.05 -4.67
CA ILE A 734 2.98 0.20 -4.01
C ILE A 734 4.22 0.75 -4.71
N ASP A 735 4.12 1.96 -5.28
CA ASP A 735 5.25 2.65 -5.89
C ASP A 735 6.19 3.23 -4.81
N VAL A 736 7.26 2.49 -4.56
CA VAL A 736 8.33 2.86 -3.63
C VAL A 736 9.27 3.91 -4.23
N ALA A 737 9.45 3.93 -5.56
CA ALA A 737 10.40 4.82 -6.21
C ALA A 737 9.97 6.30 -6.12
N GLY A 738 8.68 6.59 -6.26
CA GLY A 738 8.13 7.93 -6.10
C GLY A 738 8.30 8.50 -4.68
N ALA A 739 8.30 7.63 -3.67
CA ALA A 739 8.38 8.02 -2.26
C ALA A 739 9.72 8.65 -1.85
N PHE A 740 10.75 8.57 -2.70
CA PHE A 740 12.08 9.12 -2.46
C PHE A 740 12.34 10.45 -3.19
N ILE A 741 11.40 10.94 -4.00
CA ILE A 741 11.58 12.19 -4.74
C ILE A 741 11.70 13.37 -3.76
N GLY A 742 12.85 14.04 -3.76
CA GLY A 742 13.13 15.21 -2.91
C GLY A 742 13.66 14.89 -1.50
N ILE A 743 13.90 13.62 -1.18
CA ILE A 743 14.56 13.22 0.08
C ILE A 743 16.09 13.27 -0.11
N SER A 744 16.79 14.05 0.72
CA SER A 744 18.27 14.19 0.67
C SER A 744 19.01 13.29 1.66
N SER A 745 18.33 12.88 2.72
CA SER A 745 18.88 11.98 3.75
C SER A 745 17.77 11.04 4.21
N TYR A 746 18.14 9.81 4.54
CA TYR A 746 17.20 8.77 4.92
C TYR A 746 16.26 9.20 6.05
N SER A 747 14.96 9.02 5.83
CA SER A 747 13.91 9.19 6.83
C SER A 747 12.75 8.27 6.51
N THR A 748 12.58 7.22 7.34
CA THR A 748 11.48 6.25 7.25
C THR A 748 10.11 6.92 7.32
N VAL A 749 9.99 7.91 8.18
CA VAL A 749 8.75 8.66 8.38
C VAL A 749 8.42 9.46 7.12
N LEU A 750 9.40 10.15 6.53
CA LEU A 750 9.15 11.00 5.36
C LEU A 750 8.82 10.18 4.11
N SER A 751 9.57 9.11 3.84
CA SER A 751 9.28 8.21 2.72
C SER A 751 7.95 7.48 2.92
N GLY A 752 7.64 7.03 4.14
CA GLY A 752 6.35 6.43 4.46
C GLY A 752 5.16 7.37 4.23
N VAL A 753 5.31 8.66 4.58
CA VAL A 753 4.30 9.69 4.30
C VAL A 753 4.15 9.94 2.81
N LEU A 754 5.24 10.04 2.05
CA LEU A 754 5.18 10.23 0.60
C LEU A 754 4.57 9.02 -0.12
N MET A 755 4.94 7.81 0.28
CA MET A 755 4.35 6.56 -0.20
C MET A 755 2.83 6.55 0.04
N PHE A 756 2.39 6.92 1.25
CA PHE A 756 0.97 7.06 1.57
C PHE A 756 0.27 8.11 0.69
N ILE A 757 0.92 9.26 0.44
CA ILE A 757 0.42 10.32 -0.45
C ILE A 757 0.27 9.83 -1.90
N ILE A 758 1.18 8.99 -2.38
CA ILE A 758 1.14 8.40 -3.73
C ILE A 758 0.01 7.37 -3.82
N THR A 759 -0.03 6.40 -2.90
CA THR A 759 -1.02 5.31 -2.91
C THR A 759 -2.46 5.84 -2.74
N TYR A 760 -2.68 6.78 -1.82
CA TYR A 760 -3.99 7.40 -1.57
C TYR A 760 -4.17 8.75 -2.29
N GLY A 761 -3.43 8.95 -3.38
CA GLY A 761 -3.45 10.19 -4.17
C GLY A 761 -4.84 10.60 -4.64
N SER A 762 -5.62 9.66 -5.19
CA SER A 762 -6.97 9.94 -5.68
C SER A 762 -8.03 10.09 -4.56
N PRO A 763 -8.11 9.18 -3.55
CA PRO A 763 -9.00 9.37 -2.41
C PRO A 763 -8.78 10.69 -1.65
N LEU A 764 -7.53 11.12 -1.44
CA LEU A 764 -7.24 12.41 -0.81
C LEU A 764 -7.64 13.58 -1.70
N LEU A 765 -7.33 13.54 -3.00
CA LEU A 765 -7.74 14.57 -3.96
C LEU A 765 -9.26 14.79 -3.93
N LEU A 766 -10.03 13.74 -3.72
CA LEU A 766 -11.48 13.83 -3.55
C LEU A 766 -11.88 14.62 -2.29
N TYR A 767 -11.29 14.34 -1.13
CA TYR A 767 -11.58 15.08 0.10
C TYR A 767 -11.18 16.57 -0.04
N LEU A 768 -10.11 16.87 -0.78
CA LEU A 768 -9.76 18.25 -1.13
C LEU A 768 -10.82 18.87 -2.06
N GLY A 769 -11.31 18.11 -3.05
CA GLY A 769 -12.41 18.51 -3.93
C GLY A 769 -13.75 18.70 -3.20
N MET A 770 -13.99 18.00 -2.09
CA MET A 770 -15.17 18.19 -1.25
C MET A 770 -15.22 19.58 -0.62
N VAL A 771 -14.07 20.18 -0.30
CA VAL A 771 -14.01 21.57 0.17
C VAL A 771 -14.56 22.52 -0.90
N VAL A 772 -14.22 22.28 -2.17
CA VAL A 772 -14.80 23.03 -3.30
C VAL A 772 -16.31 22.78 -3.40
N HIS A 773 -16.75 21.52 -3.33
CA HIS A 773 -18.17 21.18 -3.37
C HIS A 773 -19.01 21.93 -2.31
N MET A 774 -18.49 22.06 -1.08
CA MET A 774 -19.18 22.77 0.00
C MET A 774 -19.39 24.25 -0.30
N SER A 775 -18.41 24.90 -0.93
CA SER A 775 -18.44 26.34 -1.23
C SER A 775 -19.53 26.72 -2.22
N VAL A 776 -19.90 25.80 -3.11
CA VAL A 776 -20.82 26.06 -4.20
C VAL A 776 -22.29 25.82 -3.79
N LYS A 777 -22.53 25.27 -2.59
CA LYS A 777 -23.88 24.98 -2.11
C LYS A 777 -24.54 26.21 -1.50
N ASP A 778 -25.58 26.70 -2.17
CA ASP A 778 -26.33 27.91 -1.80
C ASP A 778 -26.85 27.90 -0.36
N SER A 779 -26.68 29.05 0.30
CA SER A 779 -27.17 29.32 1.66
C SER A 779 -28.55 30.00 1.64
N THR A 780 -29.42 29.70 0.69
CA THR A 780 -30.57 30.56 0.33
C THR A 780 -31.66 30.78 1.39
N ASP A 781 -31.63 30.15 2.57
CA ASP A 781 -32.53 30.49 3.70
C ASP A 781 -31.98 31.61 4.62
N ILE A 782 -31.25 32.58 4.06
CA ILE A 782 -30.80 33.79 4.77
C ILE A 782 -31.95 34.82 4.78
N SER A 783 -33.00 34.53 5.55
CA SER A 783 -34.06 35.50 5.90
C SER A 783 -34.32 35.57 7.41
N THR A 784 -33.73 34.69 8.21
CA THR A 784 -33.79 34.74 9.68
C THR A 784 -32.38 34.91 10.27
N PRO A 785 -32.24 35.56 11.44
CA PRO A 785 -30.94 35.72 12.12
C PRO A 785 -30.43 34.35 12.59
N GLN A 786 -29.77 33.61 11.69
CA GLN A 786 -29.32 32.26 11.98
C GLN A 786 -28.02 32.23 12.77
N LYS A 787 -28.01 31.35 13.76
CA LYS A 787 -26.88 30.97 14.59
C LYS A 787 -25.82 30.30 13.70
N TRP A 788 -24.56 30.76 13.74
CA TRP A 788 -23.42 30.17 13.00
C TRP A 788 -23.28 28.65 13.15
N SER A 789 -23.82 28.08 14.24
CA SER A 789 -23.92 26.64 14.47
C SER A 789 -24.69 25.89 13.38
N SER A 790 -25.71 26.49 12.76
CA SER A 790 -26.50 25.87 11.67
C SER A 790 -25.69 25.75 10.38
N ILE A 791 -24.91 26.80 10.06
CA ILE A 791 -24.02 26.83 8.88
C ILE A 791 -22.92 25.78 9.04
N LEU A 792 -22.29 25.75 10.22
CA LEU A 792 -21.25 24.77 10.55
C LEU A 792 -21.78 23.33 10.45
N ASN A 793 -22.99 23.08 10.97
CA ASN A 793 -23.65 21.77 10.89
C ASN A 793 -23.89 21.35 9.42
N ARG A 794 -24.27 22.28 8.53
CA ARG A 794 -24.47 21.98 7.11
C ARG A 794 -23.16 21.71 6.36
N MET A 795 -22.09 22.43 6.70
CA MET A 795 -20.77 22.29 6.06
C MET A 795 -20.04 21.02 6.52
N ILE A 796 -20.10 20.70 7.81
CA ILE A 796 -19.28 19.62 8.38
C ILE A 796 -20.04 18.31 8.51
N ALA A 797 -21.33 18.32 8.92
CA ALA A 797 -21.94 17.10 9.43
C ALA A 797 -22.02 15.95 8.39
N LEU A 798 -22.76 16.13 7.30
CA LEU A 798 -22.88 15.04 6.30
C LEU A 798 -21.57 14.75 5.55
N PRO A 799 -20.80 15.75 5.08
CA PRO A 799 -19.56 15.47 4.34
C PRO A 799 -18.44 14.85 5.19
N CYS A 800 -18.48 14.97 6.52
CA CYS A 800 -17.51 14.33 7.41
C CYS A 800 -18.03 13.00 7.99
N LEU A 801 -19.26 12.97 8.49
CA LEU A 801 -19.79 11.79 9.19
C LEU A 801 -20.08 10.62 8.24
N LEU A 802 -20.52 10.90 7.01
CA LEU A 802 -20.87 9.83 6.07
C LEU A 802 -19.64 9.03 5.60
N PRO A 803 -18.51 9.69 5.21
CA PRO A 803 -17.27 8.96 4.98
C PRO A 803 -16.78 8.14 6.16
N LEU A 804 -16.84 8.72 7.37
CA LEU A 804 -16.45 8.00 8.59
C LEU A 804 -17.33 6.78 8.84
N LEU A 805 -18.65 6.88 8.62
CA LEU A 805 -19.56 5.74 8.79
C LEU A 805 -19.26 4.62 7.77
N ILE A 806 -19.16 4.96 6.48
CA ILE A 806 -18.92 3.95 5.43
C ILE A 806 -17.59 3.24 5.67
N ASN A 807 -16.54 4.00 6.00
CA ASN A 807 -15.24 3.43 6.30
C ASN A 807 -15.26 2.59 7.60
N SER A 808 -15.99 3.02 8.64
CA SER A 808 -16.14 2.27 9.89
C SER A 808 -16.88 0.94 9.66
N ILE A 809 -17.92 0.91 8.82
CA ILE A 809 -18.62 -0.32 8.41
C ILE A 809 -17.67 -1.24 7.64
N ALA A 810 -16.93 -0.71 6.66
CA ALA A 810 -15.97 -1.47 5.88
C ALA A 810 -14.88 -2.10 6.76
N LEU A 811 -14.25 -1.31 7.63
CA LEU A 811 -13.21 -1.79 8.55
C LEU A 811 -13.75 -2.85 9.52
N THR A 812 -14.93 -2.62 10.11
CA THR A 812 -15.54 -3.56 11.07
C THR A 812 -15.93 -4.87 10.39
N SER A 813 -16.63 -4.80 9.26
CA SER A 813 -17.01 -6.00 8.50
C SER A 813 -15.79 -6.77 8.03
N TYR A 814 -14.76 -6.09 7.54
CA TYR A 814 -13.55 -6.76 7.06
C TYR A 814 -12.73 -7.39 8.18
N THR A 815 -12.69 -6.76 9.36
CA THR A 815 -12.08 -7.37 10.55
C THR A 815 -12.79 -8.67 10.91
N ILE A 816 -14.12 -8.69 10.90
CA ILE A 816 -14.91 -9.90 11.15
C ILE A 816 -14.61 -10.98 10.09
N VAL A 817 -14.58 -10.61 8.80
CA VAL A 817 -14.25 -11.53 7.71
C VAL A 817 -12.86 -12.12 7.88
N LEU A 818 -11.84 -11.29 8.15
CA LEU A 818 -10.46 -11.75 8.32
C LEU A 818 -10.34 -12.79 9.44
N LEU A 819 -11.11 -12.63 10.51
CA LEU A 819 -11.14 -13.58 11.62
C LEU A 819 -11.85 -14.88 11.28
N LEU A 820 -12.93 -14.81 10.51
CA LEU A 820 -13.61 -16.00 9.99
C LEU A 820 -12.70 -16.75 8.99
N MET A 821 -11.92 -16.01 8.20
CA MET A 821 -11.03 -16.53 7.16
C MET A 821 -9.59 -16.76 7.65
N ARG A 822 -9.33 -16.76 8.97
CA ARG A 822 -7.97 -16.86 9.51
C ARG A 822 -7.22 -18.14 9.11
N ASN A 823 -7.96 -19.23 8.87
CA ASN A 823 -7.41 -20.52 8.44
C ASN A 823 -7.58 -20.74 6.92
N HIS A 824 -8.01 -19.72 6.18
CA HIS A 824 -8.21 -19.81 4.74
C HIS A 824 -6.86 -19.81 4.02
N LEU A 825 -6.73 -20.60 2.94
CA LEU A 825 -5.48 -20.72 2.17
C LEU A 825 -4.90 -19.34 1.75
N PHE A 826 -5.78 -18.44 1.28
CA PHE A 826 -5.41 -17.09 0.82
C PHE A 826 -5.37 -16.01 1.93
N VAL A 827 -5.34 -16.39 3.22
CA VAL A 827 -5.31 -15.42 4.32
C VAL A 827 -4.10 -14.49 4.23
N TRP A 828 -2.96 -15.01 3.80
CA TRP A 828 -1.70 -14.28 3.72
C TRP A 828 -1.48 -13.58 2.38
N SER A 829 -1.94 -14.17 1.29
CA SER A 829 -1.77 -13.63 -0.06
C SER A 829 -2.79 -12.55 -0.43
N VAL A 830 -4.03 -12.65 0.09
CA VAL A 830 -5.14 -11.78 -0.31
C VAL A 830 -5.72 -11.02 0.87
N PHE A 831 -6.13 -11.74 1.93
CA PHE A 831 -6.94 -11.10 2.97
C PHE A 831 -6.14 -10.15 3.87
N SER A 832 -4.93 -10.54 4.29
CA SER A 832 -4.06 -9.73 5.16
C SER A 832 -3.51 -8.47 4.47
N PRO A 833 -3.01 -8.53 3.21
CA PRO A 833 -2.68 -7.33 2.42
C PRO A 833 -3.83 -6.34 2.35
N LYS A 834 -5.02 -6.81 1.95
CA LYS A 834 -6.20 -5.97 1.91
C LYS A 834 -6.51 -5.34 3.27
N TYR A 835 -6.26 -6.03 4.38
CA TYR A 835 -6.55 -5.49 5.72
C TYR A 835 -5.67 -4.27 6.04
N LEU A 836 -4.38 -4.31 5.66
CA LEU A 836 -3.51 -3.14 5.75
C LEU A 836 -4.01 -1.99 4.87
N TYR A 837 -4.47 -2.28 3.65
CA TYR A 837 -5.11 -1.26 2.79
C TYR A 837 -6.36 -0.66 3.45
N VAL A 838 -7.24 -1.46 4.07
CA VAL A 838 -8.43 -0.93 4.76
C VAL A 838 -8.04 -0.07 5.98
N CYS A 839 -7.01 -0.47 6.73
CA CYS A 839 -6.45 0.34 7.82
C CYS A 839 -5.85 1.66 7.31
N ALA A 840 -5.05 1.64 6.24
CA ALA A 840 -4.48 2.85 5.66
C ALA A 840 -5.55 3.76 5.02
N ALA A 841 -6.54 3.19 4.34
CA ALA A 841 -7.72 3.91 3.83
C ALA A 841 -8.53 4.58 4.96
N THR A 842 -8.56 3.95 6.14
CA THR A 842 -9.15 4.55 7.35
C THR A 842 -8.38 5.79 7.77
N VAL A 843 -7.04 5.71 7.87
CA VAL A 843 -6.18 6.88 8.14
C VAL A 843 -6.39 7.97 7.09
N CYS A 844 -6.48 7.61 5.81
CA CYS A 844 -6.76 8.53 4.71
C CYS A 844 -8.11 9.25 4.89
N THR A 845 -9.14 8.50 5.27
CA THR A 845 -10.47 9.06 5.52
C THR A 845 -10.45 10.02 6.70
N TYR A 846 -9.78 9.67 7.81
CA TYR A 846 -9.61 10.59 8.95
C TYR A 846 -8.84 11.85 8.56
N ALA A 847 -7.74 11.73 7.82
CA ALA A 847 -6.95 12.88 7.37
C ALA A 847 -7.77 13.81 6.45
N GLY A 848 -8.47 13.26 5.46
CA GLY A 848 -9.33 14.03 4.55
C GLY A 848 -10.49 14.73 5.27
N VAL A 849 -11.16 14.01 6.17
CA VAL A 849 -12.25 14.55 7.00
C VAL A 849 -11.75 15.64 7.96
N LEU A 850 -10.56 15.48 8.52
CA LEU A 850 -9.93 16.49 9.39
C LEU A 850 -9.66 17.78 8.60
N ILE A 851 -9.11 17.69 7.38
CA ILE A 851 -8.89 18.87 6.52
C ILE A 851 -10.21 19.60 6.27
N ILE A 852 -11.24 18.86 5.87
CA ILE A 852 -12.58 19.42 5.64
C ILE A 852 -13.13 20.13 6.89
N ALA A 853 -13.08 19.46 8.04
CA ALA A 853 -13.61 19.98 9.29
C ALA A 853 -12.85 21.23 9.74
N MET A 854 -11.52 21.21 9.66
CA MET A 854 -10.66 22.35 10.01
C MET A 854 -10.90 23.55 9.07
N THR A 855 -11.02 23.33 7.76
CA THR A 855 -11.35 24.39 6.80
C THR A 855 -12.73 24.98 7.06
N GLY A 856 -13.75 24.15 7.29
CA GLY A 856 -15.09 24.61 7.62
C GLY A 856 -15.14 25.40 8.93
N ALA A 857 -14.56 24.86 10.00
CA ALA A 857 -14.61 25.44 11.34
C ALA A 857 -13.80 26.73 11.45
N TYR A 858 -12.57 26.75 10.92
CA TYR A 858 -11.72 27.94 10.93
C TYR A 858 -12.36 29.10 10.16
N THR A 859 -12.81 28.84 8.94
CA THR A 859 -13.45 29.88 8.11
C THR A 859 -14.72 30.40 8.79
N CYS A 860 -15.58 29.53 9.32
CA CYS A 860 -16.77 29.98 10.07
C CYS A 860 -16.40 30.80 11.32
N ALA A 861 -15.38 30.41 12.08
CA ALA A 861 -14.95 31.11 13.28
C ALA A 861 -14.43 32.52 12.96
N VAL A 862 -13.59 32.66 11.93
CA VAL A 862 -13.04 33.96 11.49
C VAL A 862 -14.16 34.89 11.02
N PHE A 863 -15.08 34.40 10.18
CA PHE A 863 -16.21 35.22 9.72
C PHE A 863 -17.11 35.62 10.89
N SER A 864 -17.42 34.71 11.82
CA SER A 864 -18.20 35.01 13.03
C SER A 864 -17.54 36.09 13.89
N PHE A 865 -16.23 36.00 14.10
CA PHE A 865 -15.45 36.99 14.86
C PHE A 865 -15.50 38.37 14.18
N ARG A 866 -15.27 38.41 12.87
CA ARG A 866 -15.27 39.66 12.09
C ARG A 866 -16.66 40.31 12.04
N THR A 867 -17.73 39.52 11.92
CA THR A 867 -19.10 40.03 11.94
C THR A 867 -19.49 40.58 13.32
N ARG A 868 -19.06 39.94 14.41
CA ARG A 868 -19.30 40.44 15.78
C ARG A 868 -18.62 41.78 16.02
N ASN A 869 -17.33 41.90 15.71
CA ASN A 869 -16.57 43.14 15.91
C ASN A 869 -17.12 44.31 15.06
N TYR A 870 -17.71 44.02 13.89
CA TYR A 870 -18.36 45.06 13.08
C TYR A 870 -19.66 45.56 13.74
N ARG A 871 -20.47 44.64 14.31
CA ARG A 871 -21.68 44.99 15.05
C ARG A 871 -21.37 45.87 16.26
N ASP A 872 -20.38 45.50 17.06
CA ASP A 872 -20.01 46.26 18.26
C ASP A 872 -19.57 47.69 17.89
N LYS A 873 -18.76 47.85 16.85
CA LYS A 873 -18.36 49.18 16.33
C LYS A 873 -19.52 50.01 15.75
N SER A 874 -20.52 49.37 15.16
CA SER A 874 -21.69 50.07 14.62
C SER A 874 -22.66 50.53 15.71
N VAL A 875 -22.72 49.83 16.85
CA VAL A 875 -23.55 50.22 18.01
C VAL A 875 -22.91 51.42 18.73
N ASP A 876 -21.59 51.40 18.93
CA ASP A 876 -20.85 52.51 19.54
C ASP A 876 -20.92 53.83 18.73
N GLN A 877 -21.25 53.78 17.43
CA GLN A 877 -21.43 54.96 16.58
C GLN A 877 -22.87 55.50 16.54
N ILE A 878 -23.85 54.77 17.07
CA ILE A 878 -25.26 55.19 17.10
C ILE A 878 -25.63 55.81 18.46
N ASP A 879 -24.90 55.44 19.52
CA ASP A 879 -25.12 55.92 20.90
C ASP A 879 -24.21 57.09 21.31
N GLY A 880 -23.41 57.65 20.40
CA GLY A 880 -22.55 58.83 20.62
C GLY A 880 -22.84 59.94 19.61
#